data_AF-A0A437JFP8-F1
#
_entry.id   AF-A0A437JFP8-F1
#
_cell.length_a   1.000
_cell.length_b   1.000
_cell.length_c   1.000
_cell.angle_alpha   90.00
_cell.angle_beta   90.00
_cell.angle_gamma   90.00
#
_symmetry.space_group_name_H-M   'P 1'
#
loop_
_entity.id
_entity.type
_entity.pdbx_description
1 polymer ?
#
loop_
_entity_poly.entity_id
_entity_poly.type
_entity_poly.pdbx_seq_one_letter_code
_entity_poly.pdbx_strand_id
1 'polypeptide(L)'
;MPAHHTHQRLLIGQLTFDPNSRELSSSTESLYLEPQAYQLLSLFIAAEQGQLSRDQMIEQLWAGRVVSESAINKSVSLLRKAFAQLDSATTYIETLPKVGYRLCQPLTVESLQQQKVESVTEPALITQTATPAVVAVKSSGFKTKLGLALLWTSPLLFFVWWFFITLAPAPEQLTTPYMTAPVPVSHAQGVEYDLSLSADGAVLLYFSSQAEKKQLLLQQGKDQLQLLSEENDISTAALSPDALQILWVKQNQQSCVVEWFLLDKPEQKKTVAQCTTDAAVKLSWQNDSKGFYLRDRADKTQPYALSRYRLDTTAKQQITNPLSSESPTGELTFAESDDGKKLAVLRYMENQQTLLLILDSSSFVVLQQKILPLKATQIDWLGNQLLLSKGAELLQYSFDTDQLEFLFYTGRTVQSLAVSNQQIYYADYELNADIWQQDLSNNKARIRIGSSKIDRMPRVNHKGDLAFLSQRHGKDQIWLQPAGQNEYLLADLPGVPAFVRLQWSPDGESLIFSKDGALWQLIVASGQQRVLVAPEHQVEVANWIADGSGIIYSSQQSGDWQLWQLDLSTAATTQLTTQGGYSGYLLQGQLYFSKFHQDGLFQLDLTTAEEQLLIADFNKINWLNWSLSEGQIYYYQPDQGIRQYQLQSKENSLLLETPERFVHHYAIENQQLFYVKAGLPKGDIYKLVPDASKSN
;
A
#
# COMPACT_ATOMS: atom_id res chain seq x y z
N MET A 1 -3.07 -16.26 -42.46
CA MET A 1 -3.79 -17.25 -41.65
C MET A 1 -3.43 -17.00 -40.21
N PRO A 2 -4.36 -16.67 -39.31
CA PRO A 2 -4.04 -16.54 -37.90
C PRO A 2 -4.08 -17.92 -37.25
N ALA A 3 -3.04 -18.23 -36.47
CA ALA A 3 -3.03 -19.38 -35.58
C ALA A 3 -4.09 -19.16 -34.49
N HIS A 4 -4.99 -20.12 -34.33
CA HIS A 4 -5.86 -20.19 -33.18
C HIS A 4 -4.99 -20.32 -31.92
N HIS A 5 -5.05 -19.34 -31.01
CA HIS A 5 -4.46 -19.47 -29.69
C HIS A 5 -5.29 -20.50 -28.91
N THR A 6 -4.77 -21.72 -28.83
CA THR A 6 -5.33 -22.79 -28.01
C THR A 6 -5.09 -22.45 -26.53
N HIS A 7 -6.15 -22.22 -25.76
CA HIS A 7 -6.08 -22.16 -24.30
C HIS A 7 -5.64 -23.53 -23.77
N GLN A 8 -4.35 -23.70 -23.46
CA GLN A 8 -3.84 -24.94 -22.86
C GLN A 8 -3.81 -24.79 -21.34
N ARG A 9 -4.78 -25.42 -20.68
CA ARG A 9 -4.72 -25.69 -19.24
C ARG A 9 -4.00 -27.02 -19.02
N LEU A 10 -3.14 -27.04 -18.01
CA LEU A 10 -2.32 -28.21 -17.66
C LEU A 10 -2.85 -28.80 -16.37
N LEU A 11 -3.25 -30.07 -16.40
CA LEU A 11 -3.59 -30.81 -15.20
C LEU A 11 -2.31 -31.39 -14.60
N ILE A 12 -2.06 -31.05 -13.34
CA ILE A 12 -0.96 -31.54 -12.51
C ILE A 12 -1.62 -32.32 -11.38
N GLY A 13 -1.68 -33.65 -11.46
CA GLY A 13 -2.44 -34.44 -10.50
C GLY A 13 -3.93 -34.06 -10.48
N GLN A 14 -4.41 -33.48 -9.38
CA GLN A 14 -5.81 -33.00 -9.24
C GLN A 14 -5.96 -31.49 -9.43
N LEU A 15 -4.87 -30.77 -9.70
CA LEU A 15 -4.86 -29.32 -9.82
C LEU A 15 -4.74 -28.92 -11.29
N THR A 16 -5.44 -27.86 -11.65
CA THR A 16 -5.37 -27.27 -12.98
C THR A 16 -4.49 -26.03 -12.91
N PHE A 17 -3.50 -25.96 -13.78
CA PHE A 17 -2.62 -24.81 -13.94
C PHE A 17 -2.91 -24.13 -15.29
N ASP A 18 -3.22 -22.84 -15.25
CA ASP A 18 -3.35 -21.99 -16.43
C ASP A 18 -2.11 -21.09 -16.57
N PRO A 19 -1.19 -21.38 -17.52
CA PRO A 19 0.03 -20.60 -17.68
C PRO A 19 -0.21 -19.13 -18.03
N ASN A 20 -1.36 -18.78 -18.64
CA ASN A 20 -1.62 -17.41 -19.09
C ASN A 20 -2.11 -16.52 -17.93
N SER A 21 -3.00 -17.03 -17.08
CA SER A 21 -3.47 -16.30 -15.89
C SER A 21 -2.56 -16.51 -14.67
N ARG A 22 -1.54 -17.38 -14.77
CA ARG A 22 -0.65 -17.81 -13.67
C ARG A 22 -1.41 -18.38 -12.48
N GLU A 23 -2.52 -19.03 -12.77
CA GLU A 23 -3.49 -19.46 -11.80
C GLU A 23 -3.40 -20.97 -11.61
N LEU A 24 -3.28 -21.42 -10.36
CA LEU A 24 -3.34 -22.81 -9.97
C LEU A 24 -4.66 -23.01 -9.23
N SER A 25 -5.50 -23.93 -9.70
CA SER A 25 -6.86 -24.12 -9.19
C SER A 25 -7.13 -25.57 -8.83
N SER A 26 -7.84 -25.78 -7.72
CA SER A 26 -8.56 -27.03 -7.45
C SER A 26 -9.98 -26.95 -8.01
N SER A 27 -10.83 -27.93 -7.71
CA SER A 27 -12.25 -27.89 -8.07
C SER A 27 -13.07 -26.82 -7.33
N THR A 28 -12.52 -26.22 -6.27
CA THR A 28 -13.27 -25.32 -5.35
C THR A 28 -12.56 -24.01 -5.04
N GLU A 29 -11.24 -23.96 -5.17
CA GLU A 29 -10.41 -22.80 -4.82
C GLU A 29 -9.40 -22.53 -5.94
N SER A 30 -9.03 -21.26 -6.09
CA SER A 30 -8.05 -20.83 -7.08
C SER A 30 -7.03 -19.88 -6.48
N LEU A 31 -5.76 -20.08 -6.81
CA LEU A 31 -4.63 -19.36 -6.26
C LEU A 31 -3.77 -18.77 -7.39
N TYR A 32 -3.50 -17.48 -7.31
CA TYR A 32 -2.52 -16.83 -8.18
C TYR A 32 -1.10 -17.17 -7.71
N LEU A 33 -0.26 -17.72 -8.60
CA LEU A 33 1.13 -18.02 -8.29
C LEU A 33 1.98 -16.75 -8.41
N GLU A 34 2.68 -16.41 -7.32
CA GLU A 34 3.71 -15.36 -7.34
C GLU A 34 4.74 -15.61 -8.45
N PRO A 35 5.37 -14.55 -9.02
CA PRO A 35 6.25 -14.68 -10.18
C PRO A 35 7.34 -15.76 -10.04
N GLN A 36 7.97 -15.87 -8.86
CA GLN A 36 9.04 -16.83 -8.62
C GLN A 36 8.51 -18.28 -8.50
N ALA A 37 7.34 -18.48 -7.88
CA ALA A 37 6.70 -19.79 -7.80
C ALA A 37 6.15 -20.24 -9.16
N TYR A 38 5.56 -19.30 -9.91
CA TYR A 38 5.13 -19.49 -11.30
C TYR A 38 6.30 -19.93 -12.18
N GLN A 39 7.40 -19.16 -12.19
CA GLN A 39 8.58 -19.49 -12.99
C GLN A 39 9.14 -20.86 -12.62
N LEU A 40 9.29 -21.15 -11.33
CA LEU A 40 9.77 -22.46 -10.87
C LEU A 40 8.84 -23.60 -11.32
N LEU A 41 7.52 -23.42 -11.27
CA LEU A 41 6.56 -24.40 -11.77
C LEU A 41 6.67 -24.59 -13.29
N SER A 42 6.79 -23.50 -14.05
CA SER A 42 7.01 -23.56 -15.50
C SER A 42 8.30 -24.32 -15.85
N LEU A 43 9.37 -24.12 -15.08
CA LEU A 43 10.62 -24.87 -15.25
C LEU A 43 10.43 -26.36 -14.96
N PHE A 44 9.70 -26.73 -13.90
CA PHE A 44 9.38 -28.14 -13.62
C PHE A 44 8.55 -28.78 -14.73
N ILE A 45 7.60 -28.04 -15.30
CA ILE A 45 6.75 -28.52 -16.41
C ILE A 45 7.58 -28.74 -17.68
N ALA A 46 8.56 -27.88 -17.94
CA ALA A 46 9.44 -27.97 -19.11
C ALA A 46 10.60 -28.97 -18.93
N ALA A 47 10.92 -29.35 -17.69
CA ALA A 47 12.04 -30.23 -17.38
C ALA A 47 11.76 -31.71 -17.72
N GLU A 48 12.80 -32.41 -18.19
CA GLU A 48 12.72 -33.85 -18.43
C GLU A 48 12.42 -34.60 -17.12
N GLN A 49 11.38 -35.44 -17.11
CA GLN A 49 10.86 -36.14 -15.92
C GLN A 49 10.46 -35.21 -14.75
N GLY A 50 10.22 -33.93 -15.02
CA GLY A 50 9.89 -32.94 -13.98
C GLY A 50 11.01 -32.72 -12.96
N GLN A 51 12.26 -33.04 -13.29
CA GLN A 51 13.40 -32.99 -12.38
C GLN A 51 14.30 -31.79 -12.67
N LEU A 52 14.62 -30.99 -11.64
CA LEU A 52 15.55 -29.87 -11.74
C LEU A 52 16.67 -29.99 -10.71
N SER A 53 17.92 -29.86 -11.17
CA SER A 53 19.07 -29.73 -10.28
C SER A 53 19.15 -28.33 -9.66
N ARG A 54 19.92 -28.18 -8.58
CA ARG A 54 20.15 -26.87 -7.96
C ARG A 54 20.80 -25.89 -8.92
N ASP A 55 21.79 -26.35 -9.68
CA ASP A 55 22.51 -25.53 -10.66
C ASP A 55 21.60 -25.13 -11.82
N GLN A 56 20.75 -26.03 -12.30
CA GLN A 56 19.74 -25.71 -13.34
C GLN A 56 18.73 -24.68 -12.85
N MET A 57 18.30 -24.76 -11.59
CA MET A 57 17.44 -23.72 -11.02
C MET A 57 18.19 -22.38 -10.91
N ILE A 58 19.45 -22.37 -10.44
CA ILE A 58 20.29 -21.15 -10.40
C ILE A 58 20.40 -20.52 -11.80
N GLU A 59 20.72 -21.33 -12.80
CA GLU A 59 20.91 -20.90 -14.18
C GLU A 59 19.61 -20.37 -14.80
N GLN A 60 18.48 -21.08 -14.63
CA GLN A 60 17.26 -20.77 -15.36
C GLN A 60 16.31 -19.82 -14.60
N LEU A 61 16.30 -19.86 -13.27
CA LEU A 61 15.45 -18.98 -12.45
C LEU A 61 16.16 -17.67 -12.07
N TRP A 62 17.50 -17.67 -11.98
CA TRP A 62 18.28 -16.48 -11.62
C TRP A 62 19.33 -16.10 -12.68
N ALA A 63 19.23 -16.63 -13.91
CA ALA A 63 20.11 -16.29 -15.03
C ALA A 63 21.62 -16.46 -14.71
N GLY A 64 21.97 -17.46 -13.89
CA GLY A 64 23.36 -17.75 -13.50
C GLY A 64 23.96 -16.82 -12.43
N ARG A 65 23.14 -15.96 -11.80
CA ARG A 65 23.58 -15.12 -10.65
C ARG A 65 23.91 -16.02 -9.44
N VAL A 66 24.97 -15.67 -8.69
CA VAL A 66 25.35 -16.39 -7.46
C VAL A 66 24.30 -16.12 -6.38
N VAL A 67 23.48 -17.12 -6.07
CA VAL A 67 22.45 -17.06 -5.02
C VAL A 67 22.78 -18.03 -3.89
N SER A 68 22.42 -17.66 -2.66
CA SER A 68 22.59 -18.52 -1.49
C SER A 68 21.66 -19.74 -1.55
N GLU A 69 22.05 -20.85 -0.92
CA GLU A 69 21.20 -22.06 -0.84
C GLU A 69 19.81 -21.77 -0.23
N SER A 70 19.72 -20.76 0.63
CA SER A 70 18.46 -20.28 1.22
C SER A 70 17.47 -19.75 0.19
N ALA A 71 17.93 -19.17 -0.93
CA ALA A 71 17.06 -18.65 -1.99
C ALA A 71 16.37 -19.77 -2.78
N ILE A 72 17.08 -20.87 -3.05
CA ILE A 72 16.53 -22.08 -3.67
C ILE A 72 15.48 -22.71 -2.75
N ASN A 73 15.84 -22.89 -1.48
CA ASN A 73 14.93 -23.46 -0.50
C ASN A 73 13.67 -22.62 -0.33
N LYS A 74 13.78 -21.28 -0.32
CA LYS A 74 12.64 -20.37 -0.25
C LYS A 74 11.71 -20.53 -1.46
N SER A 75 12.26 -20.60 -2.67
CA SER A 75 11.47 -20.72 -3.91
C SER A 75 10.69 -22.03 -3.97
N VAL A 76 11.34 -23.14 -3.61
CA VAL A 76 10.68 -24.45 -3.51
C VAL A 76 9.62 -24.47 -2.41
N SER A 77 9.89 -23.84 -1.26
CA SER A 77 8.91 -23.74 -0.16
C SER A 77 7.67 -22.93 -0.55
N LEU A 78 7.82 -21.84 -1.31
CA LEU A 78 6.68 -21.07 -1.83
C LEU A 78 5.79 -21.91 -2.73
N LEU A 79 6.39 -22.63 -3.68
CA LEU A 79 5.62 -23.48 -4.60
C LEU A 79 4.98 -24.68 -3.89
N ARG A 80 5.64 -25.28 -2.90
CA ARG A 80 5.05 -26.33 -2.05
C ARG A 80 3.86 -25.80 -1.24
N LYS A 81 3.96 -24.58 -0.70
CA LYS A 81 2.87 -23.95 0.06
C LYS A 81 1.65 -23.73 -0.84
N ALA A 82 1.85 -23.25 -2.05
CA ALA A 82 0.79 -23.09 -3.05
C ALA A 82 0.07 -24.41 -3.36
N PHE A 83 0.84 -25.49 -3.59
CA PHE A 83 0.27 -26.82 -3.78
C PHE A 83 -0.49 -27.33 -2.55
N ALA A 84 0.09 -27.21 -1.35
CA ALA A 84 -0.50 -27.70 -0.12
C ALA A 84 -1.77 -26.94 0.30
N GLN A 85 -1.92 -25.67 -0.12
CA GLN A 85 -3.16 -24.90 0.11
C GLN A 85 -4.33 -25.47 -0.68
N LEU A 86 -4.09 -25.86 -1.94
CA LEU A 86 -5.15 -26.35 -2.83
C LEU A 86 -5.37 -27.87 -2.71
N ASP A 87 -4.32 -28.62 -2.37
CA ASP A 87 -4.37 -30.06 -2.13
C ASP A 87 -3.28 -30.45 -1.11
N SER A 88 -3.64 -30.43 0.17
CA SER A 88 -2.75 -30.77 1.28
C SER A 88 -2.45 -32.28 1.39
N ALA A 89 -3.25 -33.13 0.74
CA ALA A 89 -3.15 -34.59 0.87
C ALA A 89 -2.10 -35.20 -0.06
N THR A 90 -1.72 -34.48 -1.12
CA THR A 90 -0.82 -34.96 -2.17
C THR A 90 0.52 -34.24 -2.13
N THR A 91 1.62 -34.98 -2.29
CA THR A 91 2.94 -34.37 -2.48
C THR A 91 3.18 -34.06 -3.96
N TYR A 92 3.31 -32.76 -4.26
CA TYR A 92 3.57 -32.28 -5.62
C TYR A 92 5.06 -32.10 -5.92
N ILE A 93 5.87 -31.67 -4.95
CA ILE A 93 7.31 -31.49 -5.12
C ILE A 93 8.08 -32.22 -4.03
N GLU A 94 8.92 -33.17 -4.43
CA GLU A 94 9.83 -33.89 -3.53
C GLU A 94 11.27 -33.35 -3.62
N THR A 95 12.04 -33.54 -2.54
CA THR A 95 13.48 -33.24 -2.51
C THR A 95 14.25 -34.51 -2.81
N LEU A 96 15.10 -34.48 -3.83
CA LEU A 96 16.03 -35.57 -4.16
C LEU A 96 17.41 -35.26 -3.58
N PRO A 97 17.88 -36.00 -2.54
CA PRO A 97 19.17 -35.74 -1.91
C PRO A 97 20.31 -35.75 -2.94
N LYS A 98 21.18 -34.72 -2.88
CA LYS A 98 22.34 -34.53 -3.79
C LYS A 98 22.03 -34.36 -5.28
N VAL A 99 20.75 -34.32 -5.66
CA VAL A 99 20.32 -34.18 -7.06
C VAL A 99 19.57 -32.88 -7.27
N GLY A 100 18.54 -32.59 -6.46
CA GLY A 100 17.68 -31.42 -6.67
C GLY A 100 16.26 -31.65 -6.19
N TYR A 101 15.29 -31.33 -7.03
CA TYR A 101 13.86 -31.46 -6.75
C TYR A 101 13.13 -32.05 -7.94
N ARG A 102 11.96 -32.65 -7.69
CA ARG A 102 11.14 -33.26 -8.74
C ARG A 102 9.66 -32.95 -8.53
N LEU A 103 8.97 -32.63 -9.63
CA LEU A 103 7.51 -32.60 -9.70
C LEU A 103 6.98 -34.04 -9.82
N CYS A 104 6.25 -34.50 -8.82
CA CYS A 104 5.89 -35.92 -8.67
C CYS A 104 4.63 -36.33 -9.45
N GLN A 105 3.82 -35.36 -9.87
CA GLN A 105 2.50 -35.61 -10.43
C GLN A 105 2.54 -35.64 -11.97
N PRO A 106 1.75 -36.51 -12.61
CA PRO A 106 1.68 -36.58 -14.07
C PRO A 106 1.07 -35.31 -14.64
N LEU A 107 1.63 -34.84 -15.76
CA LEU A 107 1.13 -33.70 -16.52
C LEU A 107 0.20 -34.19 -17.63
N THR A 108 -1.04 -33.74 -17.63
CA THR A 108 -2.01 -34.00 -18.71
C THR A 108 -2.46 -32.68 -19.31
N VAL A 109 -2.37 -32.54 -20.63
CA VAL A 109 -2.90 -31.35 -21.31
C VAL A 109 -4.40 -31.50 -21.44
N GLU A 110 -5.16 -30.59 -20.81
CA GLU A 110 -6.61 -30.55 -20.99
C GLU A 110 -6.91 -29.83 -22.31
N SER A 111 -7.05 -30.59 -23.39
CA SER A 111 -7.59 -30.06 -24.64
C SER A 111 -9.10 -29.88 -24.46
N LEU A 112 -9.59 -28.64 -24.44
CA LEU A 112 -11.01 -28.36 -24.55
C LEU A 112 -11.52 -28.92 -25.90
N GLN A 113 -11.97 -30.17 -25.90
CA GLN A 113 -12.79 -30.69 -27.00
C GLN A 113 -14.09 -29.89 -26.98
N GLN A 114 -14.29 -29.06 -28.00
CA GLN A 114 -15.58 -28.48 -28.31
C GLN A 114 -16.62 -29.59 -28.29
N GLN A 115 -17.52 -29.57 -27.30
CA GLN A 115 -18.68 -30.45 -27.29
C GLN A 115 -19.56 -30.12 -28.49
N LYS A 116 -19.36 -30.97 -29.50
CA LYS A 116 -20.25 -31.24 -30.62
C LYS A 116 -21.64 -31.52 -30.07
N VAL A 117 -22.56 -30.60 -30.30
CA VAL A 117 -24.00 -30.84 -30.14
C VAL A 117 -24.37 -31.97 -31.11
N GLU A 118 -24.75 -33.12 -30.56
CA GLU A 118 -25.31 -34.23 -31.33
C GLU A 118 -26.69 -33.84 -31.85
N SER A 119 -26.73 -33.78 -33.18
CA SER A 119 -27.87 -33.83 -34.07
C SER A 119 -28.93 -34.86 -33.65
N VAL A 120 -30.16 -34.37 -33.45
CA VAL A 120 -31.38 -35.16 -33.64
C VAL A 120 -31.75 -35.12 -35.12
N THR A 121 -31.97 -36.32 -35.63
CA THR A 121 -32.41 -36.83 -36.93
C THR A 121 -33.14 -35.88 -37.90
N GLU A 122 -32.71 -36.02 -39.16
CA GLU A 122 -33.35 -35.64 -40.45
C GLU A 122 -34.87 -35.94 -40.53
N PRO A 123 -35.64 -35.28 -41.43
CA PRO A 123 -35.52 -35.61 -42.85
C PRO A 123 -35.61 -34.44 -43.86
N ALA A 124 -34.89 -34.69 -44.96
CA ALA A 124 -35.23 -34.40 -46.36
C ALA A 124 -34.89 -33.01 -46.95
N LEU A 125 -33.84 -33.08 -47.78
CA LEU A 125 -33.55 -32.31 -49.00
C LEU A 125 -34.64 -31.34 -49.48
N ILE A 126 -34.27 -30.07 -49.73
CA ILE A 126 -34.29 -29.46 -51.08
C ILE A 126 -33.13 -28.45 -51.21
N THR A 127 -32.32 -28.70 -52.24
CA THR A 127 -31.27 -27.86 -52.84
C THR A 127 -31.76 -26.48 -53.26
N GLN A 128 -31.00 -25.41 -52.99
CA GLN A 128 -30.64 -24.40 -54.01
C GLN A 128 -29.62 -23.35 -53.52
N THR A 129 -28.44 -23.45 -54.12
CA THR A 129 -27.55 -22.38 -54.62
C THR A 129 -28.09 -20.95 -54.61
N ALA A 130 -27.32 -19.98 -54.11
CA ALA A 130 -26.47 -19.12 -54.94
C ALA A 130 -25.74 -18.03 -54.12
N THR A 131 -24.48 -17.82 -54.49
CA THR A 131 -23.53 -16.79 -54.07
C THR A 131 -23.89 -15.39 -54.61
N PRO A 132 -23.15 -14.31 -54.29
CA PRO A 132 -23.72 -13.04 -53.87
C PRO A 132 -23.63 -11.95 -54.94
N ALA A 133 -24.29 -10.81 -54.71
CA ALA A 133 -23.95 -9.57 -55.40
C ALA A 133 -24.15 -8.36 -54.49
N VAL A 134 -23.04 -7.64 -54.31
CA VAL A 134 -22.94 -6.30 -53.72
C VAL A 134 -23.67 -5.30 -54.61
N VAL A 135 -24.53 -4.45 -54.04
CA VAL A 135 -24.88 -3.15 -54.64
C VAL A 135 -25.01 -2.07 -53.56
N ALA A 136 -24.31 -0.97 -53.81
CA ALA A 136 -24.26 0.26 -53.03
C ALA A 136 -25.63 0.96 -52.93
N VAL A 137 -25.92 1.58 -51.79
CA VAL A 137 -27.13 2.39 -51.59
C VAL A 137 -26.77 3.88 -51.61
N LYS A 138 -27.34 4.58 -52.60
CA LYS A 138 -27.39 6.04 -52.69
C LYS A 138 -28.44 6.61 -51.73
N SER A 139 -28.15 7.81 -51.25
CA SER A 139 -29.01 8.71 -50.50
C SER A 139 -30.30 9.10 -51.24
N SER A 140 -31.43 9.12 -50.53
CA SER A 140 -32.49 10.12 -50.75
C SER A 140 -33.34 10.25 -49.48
N GLY A 141 -33.67 11.50 -49.11
CA GLY A 141 -34.49 11.80 -47.95
C GLY A 141 -35.98 11.77 -48.24
N PHE A 142 -36.79 11.48 -47.22
CA PHE A 142 -38.14 11.99 -47.13
C PHE A 142 -38.60 12.10 -45.68
N LYS A 143 -39.33 13.18 -45.39
CA LYS A 143 -39.71 13.68 -44.07
C LYS A 143 -40.97 12.99 -43.51
N THR A 144 -41.14 13.17 -42.19
CA THR A 144 -42.38 13.20 -41.39
C THR A 144 -43.16 11.91 -41.15
N LYS A 145 -43.06 11.40 -39.91
CA LYS A 145 -44.17 11.11 -38.97
C LYS A 145 -43.60 10.45 -37.71
N LEU A 146 -43.14 11.24 -36.74
CA LEU A 146 -42.80 10.71 -35.40
C LEU A 146 -43.07 11.77 -34.32
N GLY A 147 -44.30 12.29 -34.29
CA GLY A 147 -44.74 13.31 -33.33
C GLY A 147 -45.67 12.80 -32.22
N LEU A 148 -45.95 11.50 -32.14
CA LEU A 148 -46.94 10.96 -31.18
C LEU A 148 -46.39 9.90 -30.20
N ALA A 149 -45.15 9.43 -30.36
CA ALA A 149 -44.55 8.46 -29.43
C ALA A 149 -43.88 9.12 -28.20
N LEU A 150 -43.57 10.42 -28.26
CA LEU A 150 -42.86 11.15 -27.19
C LEU A 150 -43.78 11.69 -26.08
N LEU A 151 -45.10 11.72 -26.30
CA LEU A 151 -46.06 12.24 -25.31
C LEU A 151 -46.49 11.22 -24.25
N TRP A 152 -46.21 9.92 -24.45
CA TRP A 152 -46.57 8.87 -23.50
C TRP A 152 -45.38 8.22 -22.80
N THR A 153 -44.16 8.35 -23.33
CA THR A 153 -42.95 7.78 -22.71
C THR A 153 -42.42 8.64 -21.56
N SER A 154 -42.55 9.96 -21.65
CA SER A 154 -42.11 10.89 -20.61
C SER A 154 -42.88 10.74 -19.28
N PRO A 155 -44.24 10.71 -19.27
CA PRO A 155 -44.97 10.50 -18.01
C PRO A 155 -44.76 9.09 -17.47
N LEU A 156 -44.59 8.07 -18.32
CA LEU A 156 -44.31 6.70 -17.88
C LEU A 156 -42.92 6.58 -17.24
N LEU A 157 -41.88 7.17 -17.84
CA LEU A 157 -40.53 7.21 -17.27
C LEU A 157 -40.50 8.03 -15.98
N PHE A 158 -41.24 9.13 -15.92
CA PHE A 158 -41.37 9.91 -14.68
C PHE A 158 -42.10 9.13 -13.60
N PHE A 159 -43.17 8.39 -13.94
CA PHE A 159 -43.90 7.56 -12.98
C PHE A 159 -43.06 6.37 -12.51
N VAL A 160 -42.30 5.73 -13.40
CA VAL A 160 -41.36 4.66 -13.04
C VAL A 160 -40.24 5.21 -12.15
N TRP A 161 -39.62 6.33 -12.52
CA TRP A 161 -38.59 6.98 -11.71
C TRP A 161 -39.12 7.45 -10.35
N TRP A 162 -40.31 8.05 -10.32
CA TRP A 162 -40.98 8.47 -9.09
C TRP A 162 -41.37 7.26 -8.22
N PHE A 163 -41.93 6.20 -8.81
CA PHE A 163 -42.29 4.98 -8.11
C PHE A 163 -41.07 4.32 -7.46
N PHE A 164 -39.95 4.21 -8.19
CA PHE A 164 -38.70 3.67 -7.64
C PHE A 164 -38.06 4.60 -6.59
N ILE A 165 -38.25 5.91 -6.63
CA ILE A 165 -37.80 6.83 -5.56
C ILE A 165 -38.70 6.74 -4.32
N THR A 166 -40.02 6.54 -4.50
CA THR A 166 -40.96 6.43 -3.37
C THR A 166 -40.94 5.05 -2.70
N LEU A 167 -40.56 4.01 -3.43
CA LEU A 167 -40.36 2.64 -2.93
C LEU A 167 -38.90 2.33 -2.62
N ALA A 168 -37.96 3.19 -3.00
CA ALA A 168 -36.63 3.12 -2.45
C ALA A 168 -36.80 3.28 -0.93
N PRO A 169 -36.39 2.28 -0.13
CA PRO A 169 -36.33 2.49 1.30
C PRO A 169 -35.52 3.76 1.53
N ALA A 170 -36.00 4.64 2.42
CA ALA A 170 -35.18 5.75 2.88
C ALA A 170 -33.78 5.17 3.16
N PRO A 171 -32.69 5.79 2.66
CA PRO A 171 -31.35 5.26 2.89
C PRO A 171 -31.28 4.96 4.38
N GLU A 172 -31.05 3.70 4.74
CA GLU A 172 -30.93 3.31 6.14
C GLU A 172 -29.91 4.29 6.72
N GLN A 173 -30.40 5.23 7.53
CA GLN A 173 -29.51 6.01 8.36
C GLN A 173 -28.90 4.94 9.24
N LEU A 174 -27.67 4.53 8.92
CA LEU A 174 -26.84 3.73 9.79
C LEU A 174 -27.02 4.36 11.17
N THR A 175 -27.73 3.67 12.04
CA THR A 175 -27.98 4.12 13.41
C THR A 175 -26.60 4.26 14.00
N THR A 176 -26.06 5.48 13.99
CA THR A 176 -24.81 5.77 14.69
C THR A 176 -25.06 5.29 16.11
N PRO A 177 -24.28 4.36 16.64
CA PRO A 177 -24.49 3.95 17.99
C PRO A 177 -24.39 5.17 18.90
N TYR A 178 -25.05 5.01 20.02
CA TYR A 178 -25.32 5.96 21.05
C TYR A 178 -24.03 6.59 21.55
N MET A 179 -23.47 7.58 20.84
CA MET A 179 -22.19 8.19 21.20
C MET A 179 -22.40 9.69 21.41
N THR A 180 -21.87 10.20 22.51
CA THR A 180 -21.82 11.63 22.78
C THR A 180 -20.89 12.33 21.79
N ALA A 181 -21.00 13.66 21.66
CA ALA A 181 -20.02 14.41 20.88
C ALA A 181 -18.63 14.27 21.52
N PRO A 182 -17.55 14.08 20.73
CA PRO A 182 -16.19 14.03 21.27
C PRO A 182 -15.87 15.29 22.07
N VAL A 183 -15.40 15.10 23.30
CA VAL A 183 -14.96 16.19 24.17
C VAL A 183 -13.44 16.21 24.17
N PRO A 184 -12.80 17.32 23.79
CA PRO A 184 -11.36 17.38 23.82
C PRO A 184 -10.80 17.33 25.24
N VAL A 185 -9.71 16.58 25.39
CA VAL A 185 -8.95 16.40 26.62
C VAL A 185 -7.68 17.23 26.57
N SER A 186 -6.98 17.20 25.44
CA SER A 186 -5.80 18.01 25.17
C SER A 186 -5.75 18.43 23.69
N HIS A 187 -5.13 19.58 23.47
CA HIS A 187 -4.98 20.28 22.18
C HIS A 187 -3.60 20.93 22.06
N ALA A 188 -2.59 20.29 22.64
CA ALA A 188 -1.23 20.81 22.59
C ALA A 188 -0.75 20.92 21.13
N GLN A 189 0.17 21.84 20.87
CA GLN A 189 0.79 21.88 19.55
C GLN A 189 1.64 20.62 19.33
N GLY A 190 1.52 20.01 18.15
CA GLY A 190 2.24 18.79 17.80
C GLY A 190 1.28 17.60 17.76
N VAL A 191 1.80 16.42 18.13
CA VAL A 191 1.07 15.16 18.12
C VAL A 191 1.11 14.52 19.49
N GLU A 192 -0.05 14.16 19.98
CA GLU A 192 -0.21 13.39 21.22
C GLU A 192 -0.54 11.93 20.88
N TYR A 193 0.07 10.96 21.55
CA TYR A 193 -0.09 9.53 21.20
C TYR A 193 0.35 8.57 22.32
N ASP A 194 0.17 7.26 22.09
CA ASP A 194 0.50 6.16 23.01
C ASP A 194 -0.19 6.34 24.38
N LEU A 195 -1.52 6.40 24.35
CA LEU A 195 -2.35 6.63 25.51
C LEU A 195 -2.35 5.42 26.44
N SER A 196 -2.27 5.66 27.75
CA SER A 196 -2.44 4.65 28.79
C SER A 196 -3.21 5.24 29.97
N LEU A 197 -4.23 4.53 30.43
CA LEU A 197 -5.15 5.00 31.48
C LEU A 197 -5.03 4.16 32.75
N SER A 198 -5.32 4.78 33.89
CA SER A 198 -5.65 4.05 35.12
C SER A 198 -7.00 3.34 34.98
N ALA A 199 -7.23 2.29 35.78
CA ALA A 199 -8.47 1.50 35.73
C ALA A 199 -9.72 2.33 35.98
N ASP A 200 -9.62 3.40 36.78
CA ASP A 200 -10.70 4.35 37.06
C ASP A 200 -10.88 5.45 35.99
N GLY A 201 -9.93 5.57 35.06
CA GLY A 201 -9.91 6.58 34.01
C GLY A 201 -9.58 7.99 34.51
N ALA A 202 -9.09 8.13 35.75
CA ALA A 202 -8.77 9.42 36.37
C ALA A 202 -7.39 9.95 35.96
N VAL A 203 -6.47 9.06 35.59
CA VAL A 203 -5.09 9.40 35.23
C VAL A 203 -4.80 8.92 33.81
N LEU A 204 -4.28 9.83 32.98
CA LEU A 204 -3.90 9.58 31.60
C LEU A 204 -2.39 9.81 31.43
N LEU A 205 -1.68 8.81 30.94
CA LEU A 205 -0.29 8.88 30.50
C LEU A 205 -0.25 8.91 28.97
N TYR A 206 0.56 9.80 28.40
CA TYR A 206 0.72 9.89 26.94
C TYR A 206 2.01 10.60 26.56
N PHE A 207 2.46 10.40 25.32
CA PHE A 207 3.52 11.22 24.74
C PHE A 207 2.95 12.43 24.02
N SER A 208 3.63 13.56 24.15
CA SER A 208 3.46 14.74 23.30
C SER A 208 4.76 14.97 22.54
N SER A 209 4.65 15.14 21.22
CA SER A 209 5.80 15.38 20.34
C SER A 209 5.55 16.61 19.48
N GLN A 210 6.47 17.57 19.56
CA GLN A 210 6.46 18.79 18.76
C GLN A 210 7.85 19.03 18.17
N ALA A 211 7.95 18.96 16.83
CA ALA A 211 9.22 19.00 16.12
C ALA A 211 10.21 17.94 16.67
N GLU A 212 11.35 18.35 17.22
CA GLU A 212 12.37 17.44 17.80
C GLU A 212 12.19 17.23 19.32
N LYS A 213 11.17 17.83 19.94
CA LYS A 213 10.92 17.72 21.37
C LYS A 213 9.86 16.67 21.65
N LYS A 214 10.25 15.59 22.32
CA LYS A 214 9.36 14.55 22.84
C LYS A 214 9.23 14.67 24.35
N GLN A 215 8.01 14.59 24.87
CA GLN A 215 7.71 14.65 26.30
C GLN A 215 6.77 13.51 26.69
N LEU A 216 7.03 12.86 27.82
CA LEU A 216 6.09 11.94 28.47
C LEU A 216 5.33 12.70 29.56
N LEU A 217 4.02 12.77 29.41
CA LEU A 217 3.13 13.57 30.25
C LEU A 217 2.15 12.67 31.01
N LEU A 218 1.91 13.02 32.27
CA LEU A 218 0.89 12.42 33.11
C LEU A 218 -0.15 13.49 33.46
N GLN A 219 -1.41 13.23 33.12
CA GLN A 219 -2.52 14.16 33.30
C GLN A 219 -3.56 13.59 34.27
N GLN A 220 -3.94 14.39 35.28
CA GLN A 220 -4.97 14.08 36.26
C GLN A 220 -6.07 15.15 36.21
N GLY A 221 -7.19 14.85 35.56
CA GLY A 221 -8.19 15.88 35.22
C GLY A 221 -7.66 16.92 34.22
N LYS A 222 -8.39 18.03 34.04
CA LYS A 222 -8.06 19.01 32.98
C LYS A 222 -6.85 19.89 33.30
N ASP A 223 -6.59 20.17 34.58
CA ASP A 223 -5.64 21.22 34.98
C ASP A 223 -4.36 20.71 35.66
N GLN A 224 -4.26 19.41 35.97
CA GLN A 224 -3.05 18.84 36.59
C GLN A 224 -2.27 18.05 35.53
N LEU A 225 -1.22 18.68 35.01
CA LEU A 225 -0.31 18.08 34.05
C LEU A 225 1.09 18.02 34.66
N GLN A 226 1.66 16.81 34.69
CA GLN A 226 3.01 16.54 35.19
C GLN A 226 3.89 16.03 34.06
N LEU A 227 5.06 16.65 33.90
CA LEU A 227 6.11 16.17 33.00
C LEU A 227 6.93 15.07 33.70
N LEU A 228 6.98 13.88 33.10
CA LEU A 228 7.74 12.74 33.64
C LEU A 228 9.12 12.59 32.99
N SER A 229 9.25 12.90 31.70
CA SER A 229 10.52 12.85 30.99
C SER A 229 10.49 13.66 29.69
N GLU A 230 11.65 14.15 29.25
CA GLU A 230 11.89 14.73 27.92
C GLU A 230 12.93 13.91 27.11
N GLU A 231 13.22 12.69 27.54
CA GLU A 231 14.20 11.84 26.89
C GLU A 231 13.66 11.26 25.58
N ASN A 232 14.34 11.55 24.47
CA ASN A 232 13.95 11.11 23.12
C ASN A 232 14.08 9.60 22.91
N ASP A 233 14.87 8.91 23.74
CA ASP A 233 15.10 7.46 23.65
C ASP A 233 14.06 6.62 24.40
N ILE A 234 13.09 7.23 25.08
CA ILE A 234 11.93 6.49 25.62
C ILE A 234 10.97 6.22 24.46
N SER A 235 10.79 4.96 24.04
CA SER A 235 9.99 4.63 22.84
C SER A 235 8.49 4.50 23.11
N THR A 236 8.11 3.88 24.23
CA THR A 236 6.72 3.65 24.68
C THR A 236 6.65 3.61 26.21
N ALA A 237 5.49 3.86 26.80
CA ALA A 237 5.26 3.82 28.25
C ALA A 237 3.82 3.42 28.58
N ALA A 238 3.62 2.81 29.75
CA ALA A 238 2.28 2.49 30.26
C ALA A 238 2.18 2.73 31.76
N LEU A 239 1.02 3.24 32.17
CA LEU A 239 0.60 3.42 33.55
C LEU A 239 -0.07 2.13 34.06
N SER A 240 0.23 1.73 35.29
CA SER A 240 -0.44 0.58 35.89
C SER A 240 -1.92 0.87 36.15
N PRO A 241 -2.79 -0.15 36.11
CA PRO A 241 -4.21 0.00 36.42
C PRO A 241 -4.50 0.69 37.77
N ASP A 242 -3.66 0.45 38.78
CA ASP A 242 -3.76 1.09 40.10
C ASP A 242 -3.25 2.55 40.17
N ALA A 243 -2.72 3.09 39.07
CA ALA A 243 -2.12 4.42 38.94
C ALA A 243 -0.88 4.68 39.81
N LEU A 244 -0.23 3.65 40.34
CA LEU A 244 0.92 3.79 41.26
C LEU A 244 2.27 3.55 40.59
N GLN A 245 2.30 2.90 39.43
CA GLN A 245 3.51 2.37 38.82
C GLN A 245 3.58 2.73 37.33
N ILE A 246 4.79 2.89 36.82
CA ILE A 246 5.03 3.14 35.40
C ILE A 246 6.02 2.11 34.87
N LEU A 247 5.72 1.64 33.66
CA LEU A 247 6.68 0.96 32.80
C LEU A 247 7.00 1.87 31.63
N TRP A 248 8.27 1.94 31.24
CA TRP A 248 8.65 2.52 29.96
C TRP A 248 9.74 1.71 29.28
N VAL A 249 9.87 1.87 27.98
CA VAL A 249 10.96 1.27 27.20
C VAL A 249 11.96 2.35 26.85
N LYS A 250 13.20 2.19 27.31
CA LYS A 250 14.34 3.01 26.92
C LYS A 250 15.12 2.28 25.82
N GLN A 251 15.15 2.87 24.62
CA GLN A 251 15.61 2.25 23.40
C GLN A 251 16.45 3.21 22.56
N ASN A 252 17.68 2.78 22.25
CA ASN A 252 18.57 3.43 21.30
C ASN A 252 19.19 2.38 20.35
N GLN A 253 20.15 2.78 19.52
CA GLN A 253 20.79 1.87 18.56
C GLN A 253 21.57 0.71 19.22
N GLN A 254 21.92 0.81 20.49
CA GLN A 254 22.78 -0.14 21.21
C GLN A 254 22.05 -0.94 22.31
N SER A 255 21.02 -0.37 22.94
CA SER A 255 20.29 -0.99 24.05
C SER A 255 18.78 -0.79 23.96
N CYS A 256 18.01 -1.79 24.41
CA CYS A 256 16.56 -1.69 24.61
C CYS A 256 16.19 -2.37 25.94
N VAL A 257 15.70 -1.59 26.89
CA VAL A 257 15.35 -2.05 28.24
C VAL A 257 13.97 -1.59 28.64
N VAL A 258 13.24 -2.43 29.38
CA VAL A 258 12.01 -2.05 30.07
C VAL A 258 12.37 -1.69 31.50
N GLU A 259 12.09 -0.45 31.89
CA GLU A 259 12.28 0.02 33.26
C GLU A 259 10.94 0.19 33.95
N TRP A 260 10.95 -0.12 35.24
CA TRP A 260 9.82 0.00 36.14
C TRP A 260 10.16 0.94 37.30
N PHE A 261 9.18 1.72 37.77
CA PHE A 261 9.29 2.51 38.99
C PHE A 261 7.92 2.84 39.59
N LEU A 262 7.92 3.22 40.87
CA LEU A 262 6.76 3.80 41.54
C LEU A 262 6.67 5.29 41.21
N LEU A 263 5.45 5.77 40.94
CA LEU A 263 5.22 7.15 40.53
C LEU A 263 5.66 8.18 41.60
N ASP A 264 5.55 7.83 42.88
CA ASP A 264 5.99 8.66 44.01
C ASP A 264 7.50 8.59 44.29
N LYS A 265 8.21 7.63 43.68
CA LYS A 265 9.65 7.36 43.85
C LYS A 265 10.34 7.09 42.51
N PRO A 266 10.30 8.05 41.56
CA PRO A 266 10.85 7.88 40.21
C PRO A 266 12.37 7.70 40.19
N GLU A 267 13.08 7.96 41.29
CA GLU A 267 14.50 7.69 41.45
C GLU A 267 14.81 6.20 41.67
N GLN A 268 13.82 5.38 42.07
CA GLN A 268 14.00 3.96 42.40
C GLN A 268 13.68 3.04 41.22
N LYS A 269 14.20 3.40 40.02
CA LYS A 269 14.01 2.63 38.78
C LYS A 269 14.71 1.28 38.80
N LYS A 270 14.09 0.29 38.18
CA LYS A 270 14.66 -1.06 37.99
C LYS A 270 14.43 -1.52 36.56
N THR A 271 15.46 -2.11 35.95
CA THR A 271 15.29 -2.85 34.70
C THR A 271 14.58 -4.18 34.98
N VAL A 272 13.43 -4.39 34.35
CA VAL A 272 12.58 -5.58 34.56
C VAL A 272 12.50 -6.49 33.33
N ALA A 273 12.89 -5.99 32.15
CA ALA A 273 13.08 -6.81 30.95
C ALA A 273 14.07 -6.17 29.97
N GLN A 274 14.56 -6.99 29.05
CA GLN A 274 15.34 -6.58 27.87
C GLN A 274 14.48 -6.77 26.63
N CYS A 275 14.67 -5.92 25.63
CA CYS A 275 14.03 -5.99 24.32
C CYS A 275 15.05 -5.83 23.19
N THR A 276 14.59 -5.96 21.95
CA THR A 276 15.45 -5.82 20.78
C THR A 276 15.53 -4.38 20.28
N THR A 277 16.74 -3.89 19.98
CA THR A 277 17.03 -2.49 19.61
C THR A 277 16.38 -2.02 18.31
N ASP A 278 16.04 -2.95 17.41
CA ASP A 278 15.48 -2.65 16.10
C ASP A 278 13.98 -2.94 15.99
N ALA A 279 13.34 -3.29 17.11
CA ALA A 279 11.93 -3.60 17.20
C ALA A 279 11.11 -2.36 17.57
N ALA A 280 9.95 -2.19 16.95
CA ALA A 280 8.93 -1.24 17.40
C ALA A 280 8.12 -1.89 18.53
N VAL A 281 8.68 -1.86 19.74
CA VAL A 281 8.13 -2.51 20.94
C VAL A 281 6.78 -1.89 21.32
N LYS A 282 5.86 -2.71 21.83
CA LYS A 282 4.66 -2.25 22.55
C LYS A 282 4.56 -2.97 23.88
N LEU A 283 4.09 -2.27 24.91
CA LEU A 283 3.84 -2.86 26.23
C LEU A 283 2.47 -2.44 26.77
N SER A 284 1.87 -3.29 27.59
CA SER A 284 0.71 -2.93 28.41
C SER A 284 0.76 -3.72 29.72
N TRP A 285 0.17 -3.15 30.76
CA TRP A 285 0.09 -3.80 32.06
C TRP A 285 -0.87 -4.98 32.05
N GLN A 286 -0.61 -5.94 32.94
CA GLN A 286 -1.65 -6.86 33.38
C GLN A 286 -2.63 -6.12 34.29
N ASN A 287 -3.90 -6.48 34.22
CA ASN A 287 -4.97 -5.82 34.97
C ASN A 287 -4.76 -5.87 36.50
N ASP A 288 -4.02 -6.86 36.99
CA ASP A 288 -3.69 -7.01 38.42
C ASP A 288 -2.51 -6.14 38.90
N SER A 289 -1.90 -5.34 38.01
CA SER A 289 -0.71 -4.50 38.29
C SER A 289 0.53 -5.25 38.79
N LYS A 290 0.61 -6.58 38.62
CA LYS A 290 1.75 -7.42 39.09
C LYS A 290 2.70 -7.85 37.97
N GLY A 291 2.41 -7.45 36.74
CA GLY A 291 3.20 -7.80 35.58
C GLY A 291 2.74 -7.04 34.35
N PHE A 292 3.34 -7.37 33.21
CA PHE A 292 3.04 -6.72 31.95
C PHE A 292 3.18 -7.70 30.77
N TYR A 293 2.64 -7.28 29.64
CA TYR A 293 2.82 -7.92 28.35
C TYR A 293 3.76 -7.08 27.50
N LEU A 294 4.60 -7.75 26.71
CA LEU A 294 5.57 -7.14 25.82
C LEU A 294 5.44 -7.76 24.43
N ARG A 295 5.14 -6.93 23.44
CA ARG A 295 5.26 -7.29 22.03
C ARG A 295 6.62 -6.85 21.53
N ASP A 296 7.42 -7.82 21.14
CA ASP A 296 8.78 -7.64 20.63
C ASP A 296 9.09 -8.69 19.55
N ARG A 297 10.25 -8.62 18.92
CA ARG A 297 10.76 -9.63 17.98
C ARG A 297 12.22 -9.89 18.26
N ALA A 298 12.71 -11.06 17.87
CA ALA A 298 14.13 -11.39 18.06
C ALA A 298 15.07 -10.53 17.19
N ASP A 299 14.65 -10.22 15.95
CA ASP A 299 15.37 -9.38 14.98
C ASP A 299 14.44 -8.98 13.81
N LYS A 300 14.91 -8.15 12.86
CA LYS A 300 14.10 -7.69 11.70
C LYS A 300 13.53 -8.79 10.80
N THR A 301 14.09 -9.99 10.80
CA THR A 301 13.65 -11.11 9.96
C THR A 301 12.55 -11.95 10.62
N GLN A 302 12.37 -11.79 11.93
CA GLN A 302 11.37 -12.50 12.71
C GLN A 302 10.11 -11.64 12.91
N PRO A 303 8.94 -12.28 12.93
CA PRO A 303 7.70 -11.59 13.22
C PRO A 303 7.65 -11.15 14.70
N TYR A 304 6.86 -10.12 14.98
CA TYR A 304 6.54 -9.73 16.35
C TYR A 304 5.74 -10.83 17.05
N ALA A 305 6.10 -11.08 18.30
CA ALA A 305 5.53 -12.09 19.16
C ALA A 305 5.19 -11.47 20.53
N LEU A 306 4.24 -12.06 21.24
CA LEU A 306 3.79 -11.56 22.53
C LEU A 306 4.34 -12.42 23.68
N SER A 307 4.90 -11.77 24.70
CA SER A 307 5.35 -12.40 25.95
C SER A 307 4.70 -11.75 27.17
N ARG A 308 4.53 -12.51 28.24
CA ARG A 308 4.16 -12.03 29.58
C ARG A 308 5.38 -12.01 30.50
N TYR A 309 5.46 -10.98 31.33
CA TYR A 309 6.45 -10.81 32.39
C TYR A 309 5.75 -10.63 33.74
N ARG A 310 6.29 -11.26 34.78
CA ARG A 310 5.85 -11.05 36.17
C ARG A 310 6.89 -10.28 36.95
N LEU A 311 6.48 -9.24 37.69
CA LEU A 311 7.40 -8.39 38.45
C LEU A 311 7.93 -9.07 39.72
N ASP A 312 7.13 -9.95 40.34
CA ASP A 312 7.48 -10.64 41.58
C ASP A 312 8.56 -11.71 41.40
N THR A 313 8.50 -12.42 40.28
CA THR A 313 9.33 -13.59 39.97
C THR A 313 10.32 -13.32 38.85
N THR A 314 10.19 -12.20 38.15
CA THR A 314 10.93 -11.88 36.90
C THR A 314 10.73 -12.92 35.78
N ALA A 315 9.75 -13.81 35.94
CA ALA A 315 9.51 -14.89 34.99
C ALA A 315 8.95 -14.32 33.68
N LYS A 316 9.53 -14.79 32.55
CA LYS A 316 9.04 -14.55 31.20
C LYS A 316 8.30 -15.79 30.69
N GLN A 317 7.11 -15.61 30.13
CA GLN A 317 6.34 -16.63 29.45
C GLN A 317 6.02 -16.18 28.02
N GLN A 318 6.35 -17.00 27.02
CA GLN A 318 5.92 -16.74 25.64
C GLN A 318 4.43 -17.04 25.50
N ILE A 319 3.65 -16.12 24.93
CA ILE A 319 2.20 -16.28 24.68
C ILE A 319 1.97 -16.70 23.24
N THR A 320 2.47 -15.91 22.29
CA THR A 320 2.34 -16.20 20.86
C THR A 320 3.71 -16.37 20.23
N ASN A 321 3.82 -17.13 19.15
CA ASN A 321 5.06 -17.28 18.40
C ASN A 321 4.75 -17.48 16.91
N PRO A 322 4.27 -16.43 16.20
CA PRO A 322 3.90 -16.55 14.80
C PRO A 322 5.10 -16.95 13.94
N LEU A 323 4.85 -17.71 12.87
CA LEU A 323 5.87 -18.04 11.89
C LEU A 323 5.87 -16.99 10.77
N SER A 324 7.06 -16.62 10.24
CA SER A 324 7.16 -15.66 9.14
C SER A 324 6.39 -16.09 7.89
N SER A 325 6.18 -17.40 7.69
CA SER A 325 5.39 -17.95 6.59
C SER A 325 3.88 -17.77 6.76
N GLU A 326 3.40 -17.56 7.98
CA GLU A 326 1.99 -17.32 8.31
C GLU A 326 1.71 -15.82 8.36
N SER A 327 2.61 -15.08 9.00
CA SER A 327 2.52 -13.63 9.13
C SER A 327 3.93 -13.05 9.11
N PRO A 328 4.35 -12.37 8.03
CA PRO A 328 5.71 -11.82 7.95
C PRO A 328 5.95 -10.71 8.98
N THR A 329 4.89 -10.03 9.43
CA THR A 329 4.97 -9.01 10.47
C THR A 329 4.71 -9.57 11.86
N GLY A 330 3.79 -10.52 12.03
CA GLY A 330 3.39 -11.04 13.34
C GLY A 330 2.33 -10.22 14.04
N GLU A 331 2.39 -10.17 15.38
CA GLU A 331 1.41 -9.44 16.18
C GLU A 331 1.53 -7.92 15.97
N LEU A 332 0.40 -7.25 15.84
CA LEU A 332 0.29 -5.81 15.64
C LEU A 332 0.05 -5.08 16.96
N THR A 333 -0.94 -5.53 17.73
CA THR A 333 -1.37 -4.90 18.98
C THR A 333 -2.18 -5.89 19.82
N PHE A 334 -2.37 -5.60 21.10
CA PHE A 334 -3.05 -6.47 22.05
C PHE A 334 -3.70 -5.65 23.17
N ALA A 335 -4.72 -6.20 23.84
CA ALA A 335 -5.37 -5.60 25.00
C ALA A 335 -5.97 -6.69 25.91
N GLU A 336 -5.75 -6.58 27.21
CA GLU A 336 -6.37 -7.44 28.22
C GLU A 336 -7.71 -6.82 28.67
N SER A 337 -8.72 -7.66 28.93
CA SER A 337 -10.03 -7.19 29.41
C SER A 337 -9.95 -6.61 30.82
N ASP A 338 -10.83 -5.66 31.13
CA ASP A 338 -10.93 -5.01 32.45
C ASP A 338 -11.14 -5.99 33.62
N ASP A 339 -11.62 -7.21 33.35
CA ASP A 339 -11.77 -8.26 34.36
C ASP A 339 -10.57 -9.22 34.45
N GLY A 340 -9.54 -9.02 33.62
CA GLY A 340 -8.30 -9.81 33.59
C GLY A 340 -8.48 -11.26 33.10
N LYS A 341 -9.58 -11.58 32.42
CA LYS A 341 -9.87 -12.96 31.99
C LYS A 341 -9.54 -13.23 30.52
N LYS A 342 -9.56 -12.21 29.66
CA LYS A 342 -9.35 -12.38 28.22
C LYS A 342 -8.25 -11.46 27.74
N LEU A 343 -7.45 -11.97 26.81
CA LEU A 343 -6.43 -11.22 26.09
C LEU A 343 -6.74 -11.25 24.61
N ALA A 344 -7.01 -10.09 24.03
CA ALA A 344 -7.18 -9.92 22.60
C ALA A 344 -5.83 -9.61 21.94
N VAL A 345 -5.56 -10.23 20.80
CA VAL A 345 -4.35 -10.00 20.00
C VAL A 345 -4.74 -9.85 18.54
N LEU A 346 -4.27 -8.79 17.89
CA LEU A 346 -4.35 -8.64 16.44
C LEU A 346 -3.05 -9.08 15.79
N ARG A 347 -3.16 -9.92 14.77
CA ARG A 347 -2.05 -10.37 13.94
C ARG A 347 -2.20 -9.87 12.50
N TYR A 348 -1.10 -9.42 11.93
CA TYR A 348 -1.03 -9.02 10.53
C TYR A 348 -1.38 -10.19 9.61
N MET A 349 -2.21 -9.93 8.61
CA MET A 349 -2.47 -10.81 7.47
C MET A 349 -2.22 -10.02 6.18
N GLU A 350 -1.92 -10.71 5.09
CA GLU A 350 -1.83 -10.09 3.76
C GLU A 350 -3.22 -9.61 3.27
N ASN A 351 -3.26 -8.91 2.13
CA ASN A 351 -4.50 -8.46 1.48
C ASN A 351 -5.40 -7.55 2.36
N GLN A 352 -4.80 -6.68 3.18
CA GLN A 352 -5.52 -5.74 4.06
C GLN A 352 -6.45 -6.42 5.07
N GLN A 353 -6.14 -7.65 5.49
CA GLN A 353 -6.88 -8.37 6.52
C GLN A 353 -6.12 -8.35 7.86
N THR A 354 -6.80 -8.75 8.94
CA THR A 354 -6.20 -8.91 10.27
C THR A 354 -6.79 -10.15 10.92
N LEU A 355 -5.96 -11.00 11.51
CA LEU A 355 -6.43 -12.12 12.34
C LEU A 355 -6.60 -11.62 13.78
N LEU A 356 -7.82 -11.74 14.30
CA LEU A 356 -8.16 -11.50 15.70
C LEU A 356 -8.06 -12.82 16.46
N LEU A 357 -7.28 -12.83 17.54
CA LEU A 357 -7.16 -13.94 18.49
C LEU A 357 -7.69 -13.49 19.85
N ILE A 358 -8.54 -14.31 20.47
CA ILE A 358 -8.99 -14.13 21.85
C ILE A 358 -8.48 -15.29 22.67
N LEU A 359 -7.69 -14.97 23.68
CA LEU A 359 -7.02 -15.92 24.55
C LEU A 359 -7.61 -15.82 25.95
N ASP A 360 -7.61 -16.93 26.69
CA ASP A 360 -7.76 -16.87 28.14
C ASP A 360 -6.49 -16.23 28.75
N SER A 361 -6.62 -15.18 29.54
CA SER A 361 -5.48 -14.41 30.08
C SER A 361 -4.59 -15.19 31.06
N SER A 362 -5.09 -16.30 31.61
CA SER A 362 -4.34 -17.10 32.59
C SER A 362 -3.58 -18.24 31.94
N SER A 363 -4.24 -18.99 31.07
CA SER A 363 -3.73 -20.20 30.40
C SER A 363 -3.19 -19.93 29.00
N PHE A 364 -3.56 -18.80 28.38
CA PHE A 364 -3.27 -18.42 26.99
C PHE A 364 -3.79 -19.40 25.95
N VAL A 365 -4.80 -20.20 26.30
CA VAL A 365 -5.53 -21.03 25.33
C VAL A 365 -6.36 -20.12 24.42
N VAL A 366 -6.32 -20.38 23.12
CA VAL A 366 -7.17 -19.70 22.13
C VAL A 366 -8.63 -20.09 22.37
N LEU A 367 -9.42 -19.12 22.83
CA LEU A 367 -10.86 -19.24 23.01
C LEU A 367 -11.59 -19.03 21.68
N GLN A 368 -11.13 -18.08 20.88
CA GLN A 368 -11.72 -17.75 19.58
C GLN A 368 -10.67 -17.16 18.63
N GLN A 369 -10.85 -17.38 17.34
CA GLN A 369 -10.09 -16.71 16.28
C GLN A 369 -11.00 -16.30 15.13
N LYS A 370 -10.74 -15.15 14.50
CA LYS A 370 -11.50 -14.65 13.36
C LYS A 370 -10.63 -13.83 12.43
N ILE A 371 -10.76 -14.06 11.11
CA ILE A 371 -10.17 -13.17 10.11
C ILE A 371 -11.13 -12.00 9.89
N LEU A 372 -10.67 -10.80 10.18
CA LEU A 372 -11.38 -9.57 9.92
C LEU A 372 -11.07 -9.11 8.48
N PRO A 373 -12.09 -8.75 7.67
CA PRO A 373 -11.92 -8.28 6.29
C PRO A 373 -11.44 -6.82 6.23
N LEU A 374 -10.58 -6.43 7.17
CA LEU A 374 -10.04 -5.10 7.30
C LEU A 374 -8.68 -5.13 7.99
N LYS A 375 -7.94 -4.04 7.83
CA LYS A 375 -6.69 -3.79 8.53
C LYS A 375 -6.96 -2.96 9.79
N ALA A 376 -7.11 -3.64 10.92
CA ALA A 376 -7.29 -2.97 12.21
C ALA A 376 -5.94 -2.47 12.75
N THR A 377 -5.94 -1.28 13.35
CA THR A 377 -4.73 -0.59 13.80
C THR A 377 -4.57 -0.53 15.31
N GLN A 378 -5.66 -0.30 16.05
CA GLN A 378 -5.69 -0.32 17.51
C GLN A 378 -6.85 -1.20 18.00
N ILE A 379 -6.72 -1.72 19.23
CA ILE A 379 -7.78 -2.44 19.93
C ILE A 379 -7.82 -2.05 21.40
N ASP A 380 -9.00 -2.10 21.98
CA ASP A 380 -9.19 -2.11 23.43
C ASP A 380 -10.55 -2.72 23.79
N TRP A 381 -10.83 -2.93 25.07
CA TRP A 381 -12.09 -3.49 25.54
C TRP A 381 -13.10 -2.40 25.89
N LEU A 382 -14.30 -2.48 25.33
CA LEU A 382 -15.45 -1.66 25.68
C LEU A 382 -16.51 -2.55 26.34
N GLY A 383 -16.43 -2.68 27.67
CA GLY A 383 -17.23 -3.67 28.40
C GLY A 383 -16.81 -5.09 28.03
N ASN A 384 -17.74 -5.94 27.57
CA ASN A 384 -17.44 -7.31 27.14
C ASN A 384 -17.20 -7.42 25.62
N GLN A 385 -17.15 -6.30 24.90
CA GLN A 385 -16.93 -6.24 23.46
C GLN A 385 -15.58 -5.59 23.14
N LEU A 386 -15.05 -5.83 21.95
CA LEU A 386 -13.81 -5.16 21.51
C LEU A 386 -14.14 -3.92 20.72
N LEU A 387 -13.41 -2.85 21.04
CA LEU A 387 -13.29 -1.67 20.22
C LEU A 387 -12.07 -1.83 19.31
N LEU A 388 -12.23 -1.54 18.02
CA LEU A 388 -11.17 -1.58 17.02
C LEU A 388 -11.13 -0.26 16.27
N SER A 389 -9.94 0.16 15.84
CA SER A 389 -9.79 1.26 14.89
C SER A 389 -9.38 0.78 13.51
N LYS A 390 -9.93 1.43 12.48
CA LYS A 390 -9.56 1.30 11.07
C LYS A 390 -9.48 2.71 10.47
N GLY A 391 -8.28 3.28 10.42
CA GLY A 391 -8.12 4.67 9.99
C GLY A 391 -8.87 5.61 10.95
N ALA A 392 -9.87 6.35 10.45
CA ALA A 392 -10.73 7.23 11.23
C ALA A 392 -12.05 6.58 11.71
N GLU A 393 -12.24 5.28 11.44
CA GLU A 393 -13.42 4.53 11.87
C GLU A 393 -13.10 3.81 13.19
N LEU A 394 -14.00 3.95 14.16
CA LEU A 394 -14.10 3.08 15.33
C LEU A 394 -15.18 2.04 15.06
N LEU A 395 -14.86 0.78 15.33
CA LEU A 395 -15.72 -0.38 15.10
C LEU A 395 -15.83 -1.18 16.37
N GLN A 396 -16.98 -1.79 16.61
CA GLN A 396 -17.24 -2.61 17.79
C GLN A 396 -17.47 -4.05 17.37
N TYR A 397 -16.75 -4.98 17.99
CA TYR A 397 -16.84 -6.40 17.73
C TYR A 397 -17.43 -7.14 18.93
N SER A 398 -18.54 -7.81 18.68
CA SER A 398 -19.24 -8.66 19.65
C SER A 398 -18.88 -10.12 19.42
N PHE A 399 -18.33 -10.76 20.44
CA PHE A 399 -17.98 -12.18 20.41
C PHE A 399 -19.20 -13.08 20.44
N ASP A 400 -20.21 -12.69 21.21
CA ASP A 400 -21.39 -13.50 21.46
C ASP A 400 -22.24 -13.64 20.18
N THR A 401 -22.27 -12.58 19.36
CA THR A 401 -23.03 -12.53 18.09
C THR A 401 -22.15 -12.71 16.85
N ASP A 402 -20.83 -12.74 17.02
CA ASP A 402 -19.83 -12.76 15.95
C ASP A 402 -19.98 -11.59 14.94
N GLN A 403 -20.48 -10.44 15.40
CA GLN A 403 -20.74 -9.27 14.56
C GLN A 403 -19.69 -8.17 14.75
N LEU A 404 -19.38 -7.48 13.66
CA LEU A 404 -18.55 -6.29 13.63
C LEU A 404 -19.38 -5.11 13.12
N GLU A 405 -19.58 -4.12 13.98
CA GLU A 405 -20.46 -2.99 13.74
C GLU A 405 -19.68 -1.67 13.72
N PHE A 406 -20.15 -0.73 12.92
CA PHE A 406 -19.59 0.62 12.93
C PHE A 406 -20.01 1.37 14.19
N LEU A 407 -19.04 1.94 14.90
CA LEU A 407 -19.29 2.71 16.12
C LEU A 407 -19.30 4.23 15.87
N PHE A 408 -18.20 4.76 15.34
CA PHE A 408 -18.03 6.20 15.27
C PHE A 408 -16.99 6.60 14.22
N TYR A 409 -17.14 7.80 13.64
CA TYR A 409 -16.16 8.36 12.71
C TYR A 409 -15.48 9.56 13.36
N THR A 410 -14.17 9.46 13.62
CA THR A 410 -13.38 10.45 14.35
C THR A 410 -12.96 11.65 13.49
N GLY A 411 -13.20 11.63 12.18
CA GLY A 411 -12.77 12.68 11.25
C GLY A 411 -11.30 12.61 10.81
N ARG A 412 -10.43 12.10 11.68
CA ARG A 412 -8.99 11.91 11.47
C ARG A 412 -8.54 10.53 11.91
N THR A 413 -7.43 10.05 11.36
CA THR A 413 -6.91 8.72 11.67
C THR A 413 -6.65 8.57 13.16
N VAL A 414 -7.15 7.50 13.75
CA VAL A 414 -6.90 7.15 15.16
C VAL A 414 -5.48 6.60 15.27
N GLN A 415 -4.61 7.34 15.95
CA GLN A 415 -3.23 6.94 16.19
C GLN A 415 -3.11 6.05 17.42
N SER A 416 -3.84 6.35 18.49
CA SER A 416 -3.82 5.60 19.74
C SER A 416 -5.21 5.57 20.37
N LEU A 417 -5.47 4.53 21.15
CA LEU A 417 -6.77 4.22 21.74
C LEU A 417 -6.54 3.67 23.15
N ALA A 418 -7.32 4.15 24.11
CA ALA A 418 -7.37 3.61 25.46
C ALA A 418 -8.81 3.70 25.98
N VAL A 419 -9.28 2.66 26.65
CA VAL A 419 -10.64 2.58 27.20
C VAL A 419 -10.56 2.27 28.69
N SER A 420 -11.38 2.97 29.46
CA SER A 420 -11.55 2.69 30.89
C SER A 420 -12.94 3.12 31.32
N ASN A 421 -13.62 2.32 32.15
CA ASN A 421 -14.97 2.62 32.65
C ASN A 421 -15.97 2.97 31.53
N GLN A 422 -15.90 2.24 30.42
CA GLN A 422 -16.70 2.47 29.20
C GLN A 422 -16.48 3.84 28.53
N GLN A 423 -15.44 4.57 28.93
CA GLN A 423 -15.04 5.84 28.31
C GLN A 423 -13.90 5.58 27.35
N ILE A 424 -14.07 6.05 26.12
CA ILE A 424 -13.09 5.88 25.05
C ILE A 424 -12.25 7.14 24.99
N TYR A 425 -10.93 6.98 25.08
CA TYR A 425 -9.97 8.02 24.78
C TYR A 425 -9.28 7.64 23.48
N TYR A 426 -9.22 8.56 22.54
CA TYR A 426 -8.47 8.37 21.31
C TYR A 426 -7.62 9.59 21.02
N ALA A 427 -6.41 9.34 20.53
CA ALA A 427 -5.57 10.36 19.96
C ALA A 427 -5.70 10.29 18.44
N ASP A 428 -6.00 11.41 17.82
CA ASP A 428 -6.06 11.51 16.37
C ASP A 428 -4.72 11.93 15.77
N TYR A 429 -4.61 11.78 14.44
CA TYR A 429 -3.44 12.17 13.70
C TYR A 429 -3.81 12.66 12.31
N GLU A 430 -3.31 13.83 11.97
CA GLU A 430 -3.40 14.42 10.64
C GLU A 430 -2.02 14.84 10.15
N LEU A 431 -1.71 14.39 8.93
CA LEU A 431 -0.56 14.83 8.16
C LEU A 431 -1.07 15.60 6.95
N ASN A 432 -0.45 16.75 6.68
CA ASN A 432 -0.65 17.49 5.44
C ASN A 432 0.69 17.73 4.73
N ALA A 433 0.62 18.08 3.46
CA ALA A 433 1.78 18.49 2.69
C ALA A 433 1.32 19.51 1.65
N ASP A 434 2.09 20.59 1.52
CA ASP A 434 1.75 21.69 0.64
C ASP A 434 2.73 21.75 -0.54
N ILE A 435 2.22 22.18 -1.68
CA ILE A 435 3.04 22.45 -2.88
C ILE A 435 3.44 23.92 -2.85
N TRP A 436 4.74 24.15 -2.79
CA TRP A 436 5.37 25.46 -2.86
C TRP A 436 5.78 25.77 -4.29
N GLN A 437 5.73 27.04 -4.66
CA GLN A 437 6.26 27.57 -5.91
C GLN A 437 7.33 28.61 -5.58
N GLN A 438 8.47 28.53 -6.25
CA GLN A 438 9.57 29.46 -6.11
C GLN A 438 10.05 29.94 -7.47
N ASP A 439 10.15 31.27 -7.57
CA ASP A 439 10.73 31.94 -8.73
C ASP A 439 12.26 31.93 -8.58
N LEU A 440 12.94 31.26 -9.49
CA LEU A 440 14.39 31.10 -9.44
C LEU A 440 15.14 32.40 -9.78
N SER A 441 14.50 33.36 -10.46
CA SER A 441 15.15 34.62 -10.87
C SER A 441 15.34 35.60 -9.71
N ASN A 442 14.46 35.55 -8.70
CA ASN A 442 14.45 36.47 -7.55
C ASN A 442 14.37 35.77 -6.20
N ASN A 443 14.41 34.43 -6.20
CA ASN A 443 14.40 33.57 -5.04
C ASN A 443 13.17 33.73 -4.11
N LYS A 444 12.04 34.20 -4.65
CA LYS A 444 10.78 34.35 -3.88
C LYS A 444 9.96 33.06 -3.92
N ALA A 445 9.64 32.53 -2.74
CA ALA A 445 8.81 31.35 -2.57
C ALA A 445 7.42 31.70 -2.00
N ARG A 446 6.39 30.94 -2.41
CA ARG A 446 5.03 31.01 -1.87
C ARG A 446 4.38 29.62 -1.86
N ILE A 447 3.36 29.43 -1.04
CA ILE A 447 2.48 28.26 -1.17
C ILE A 447 1.67 28.42 -2.46
N ARG A 448 1.75 27.41 -3.34
CA ARG A 448 0.98 27.34 -4.58
C ARG A 448 -0.31 26.57 -4.40
N ILE A 449 -0.24 25.42 -3.73
CA ILE A 449 -1.38 24.61 -3.32
C ILE A 449 -1.19 24.30 -1.83
N GLY A 450 -2.19 24.61 -1.02
CA GLY A 450 -2.21 24.23 0.38
C GLY A 450 -3.57 23.72 0.79
N SER A 451 -3.61 22.64 1.56
CA SER A 451 -4.84 22.09 2.13
C SER A 451 -4.57 21.42 3.48
N SER A 452 -5.63 20.97 4.15
CA SER A 452 -5.50 20.17 5.36
C SER A 452 -5.05 18.73 5.08
N LYS A 453 -4.90 18.33 3.80
CA LYS A 453 -4.53 16.99 3.38
C LYS A 453 -3.17 16.99 2.68
N ILE A 454 -2.72 15.81 2.27
CA ILE A 454 -1.46 15.63 1.56
C ILE A 454 -1.66 16.00 0.10
N ASP A 455 -1.02 17.09 -0.33
CA ASP A 455 -0.87 17.48 -1.74
C ASP A 455 0.57 17.22 -2.19
N ARG A 456 0.75 16.41 -3.24
CA ARG A 456 2.08 15.93 -3.66
C ARG A 456 2.19 15.75 -5.17
N MET A 457 3.42 15.47 -5.62
CA MET A 457 3.73 15.16 -7.03
C MET A 457 3.32 16.30 -7.99
N PRO A 458 3.81 17.54 -7.77
CA PRO A 458 3.52 18.63 -8.69
C PRO A 458 4.10 18.30 -10.07
N ARG A 459 3.30 18.52 -11.11
CA ARG A 459 3.69 18.47 -12.52
C ARG A 459 3.09 19.64 -13.23
N VAL A 460 3.93 20.47 -13.82
CA VAL A 460 3.52 21.68 -14.53
C VAL A 460 3.83 21.53 -16.01
N ASN A 461 2.93 21.99 -16.87
CA ASN A 461 3.16 22.01 -18.32
C ASN A 461 3.65 23.41 -18.78
N HIS A 462 4.05 23.53 -20.06
CA HIS A 462 4.50 24.81 -20.63
C HIS A 462 3.45 25.93 -20.61
N LYS A 463 2.16 25.60 -20.47
CA LYS A 463 1.04 26.56 -20.36
C LYS A 463 0.89 27.10 -18.92
N GLY A 464 1.55 26.48 -17.95
CA GLY A 464 1.46 26.81 -16.52
C GLY A 464 0.34 26.08 -15.78
N ASP A 465 -0.29 25.06 -16.39
CA ASP A 465 -1.27 24.21 -15.72
C ASP A 465 -0.54 23.25 -14.79
N LEU A 466 -1.01 23.14 -13.55
CA LEU A 466 -0.42 22.31 -12.50
C LEU A 466 -1.31 21.10 -12.22
N ALA A 467 -0.83 19.91 -12.58
CA ALA A 467 -1.38 18.64 -12.13
C ALA A 467 -0.67 18.18 -10.84
N PHE A 468 -1.41 17.59 -9.93
CA PHE A 468 -0.89 17.07 -8.67
C PHE A 468 -1.78 15.97 -8.10
N LEU A 469 -1.26 15.23 -7.13
CA LEU A 469 -2.02 14.25 -6.36
C LEU A 469 -2.50 14.87 -5.06
N SER A 470 -3.77 14.64 -4.71
CA SER A 470 -4.37 15.13 -3.46
C SER A 470 -5.22 14.08 -2.79
N GLN A 471 -5.21 14.09 -1.44
CA GLN A 471 -6.00 13.19 -0.59
C GLN A 471 -7.25 13.84 0.02
N ARG A 472 -7.74 14.94 -0.56
CA ARG A 472 -8.90 15.70 -0.05
C ARG A 472 -10.18 14.87 0.11
N HIS A 473 -10.37 13.84 -0.71
CA HIS A 473 -11.50 12.90 -0.57
C HIS A 473 -11.09 11.54 0.03
N GLY A 474 -10.05 11.51 0.86
CA GLY A 474 -9.65 10.31 1.62
C GLY A 474 -8.85 9.26 0.86
N LYS A 475 -8.63 9.45 -0.44
CA LYS A 475 -7.75 8.63 -1.31
C LYS A 475 -6.97 9.54 -2.25
N ASP A 476 -5.84 9.07 -2.77
CA ASP A 476 -5.10 9.82 -3.81
C ASP A 476 -5.95 9.95 -5.08
N GLN A 477 -6.07 11.19 -5.57
CA GLN A 477 -6.74 11.52 -6.81
C GLN A 477 -5.92 12.53 -7.59
N ILE A 478 -6.14 12.62 -8.91
CA ILE A 478 -5.48 13.59 -9.77
C ILE A 478 -6.30 14.89 -9.75
N TRP A 479 -5.65 15.97 -9.33
CA TRP A 479 -6.19 17.32 -9.32
C TRP A 479 -5.46 18.18 -10.34
N LEU A 480 -6.19 19.14 -10.90
CA LEU A 480 -5.65 20.09 -11.86
C LEU A 480 -5.95 21.51 -11.42
N GLN A 481 -4.94 22.38 -11.50
CA GLN A 481 -5.10 23.83 -11.42
C GLN A 481 -4.64 24.45 -12.74
N PRO A 482 -5.58 24.82 -13.64
CA PRO A 482 -5.21 25.55 -14.85
C PRO A 482 -4.56 26.89 -14.52
N ALA A 483 -3.71 27.39 -15.42
CA ALA A 483 -3.03 28.66 -15.22
C ALA A 483 -4.02 29.81 -14.95
N GLY A 484 -3.93 30.43 -13.77
CA GLY A 484 -4.78 31.55 -13.37
C GLY A 484 -6.21 31.19 -12.95
N GLN A 485 -6.53 29.90 -12.81
CA GLN A 485 -7.84 29.42 -12.39
C GLN A 485 -7.76 28.63 -11.08
N ASN A 486 -8.94 28.34 -10.50
CA ASN A 486 -9.05 27.49 -9.32
C ASN A 486 -8.81 26.02 -9.68
N GLU A 487 -8.30 25.27 -8.72
CA GLU A 487 -8.14 23.82 -8.85
C GLU A 487 -9.47 23.07 -8.83
N TYR A 488 -9.50 21.92 -9.49
CA TYR A 488 -10.62 20.99 -9.48
C TYR A 488 -10.13 19.53 -9.54
N LEU A 489 -10.98 18.59 -9.10
CA LEU A 489 -10.75 17.16 -9.23
C LEU A 489 -10.83 16.78 -10.71
N LEU A 490 -9.72 16.32 -11.30
CA LEU A 490 -9.66 15.93 -12.70
C LEU A 490 -10.08 14.47 -12.89
N ALA A 491 -9.53 13.55 -12.11
CA ALA A 491 -9.86 12.12 -12.21
C ALA A 491 -9.48 11.32 -10.95
N ASP A 492 -10.16 10.18 -10.78
CA ASP A 492 -9.75 9.12 -9.85
C ASP A 492 -8.58 8.31 -10.39
N LEU A 493 -7.76 7.74 -9.51
CA LEU A 493 -6.74 6.75 -9.91
C LEU A 493 -7.35 5.34 -9.99
N PRO A 494 -6.96 4.51 -10.98
CA PRO A 494 -7.39 3.13 -11.05
C PRO A 494 -6.71 2.27 -9.97
N GLY A 495 -7.40 1.20 -9.55
CA GLY A 495 -6.86 0.16 -8.67
C GLY A 495 -6.70 0.56 -7.20
N VAL A 496 -5.80 -0.14 -6.48
CA VAL A 496 -5.59 0.00 -5.03
C VAL A 496 -4.73 1.24 -4.73
N PRO A 497 -4.92 1.99 -3.63
CA PRO A 497 -4.04 3.10 -3.28
C PRO A 497 -2.56 2.70 -3.30
N ALA A 498 -1.78 3.31 -4.19
CA ALA A 498 -0.36 3.05 -4.33
C ALA A 498 0.34 4.29 -4.89
N PHE A 499 1.66 4.21 -4.96
CA PHE A 499 2.47 5.26 -5.55
C PHE A 499 2.19 5.42 -7.05
N VAL A 500 2.23 6.67 -7.54
CA VAL A 500 1.99 6.99 -8.95
C VAL A 500 2.99 8.04 -9.41
N ARG A 501 3.59 7.82 -10.58
CA ARG A 501 4.39 8.82 -11.29
C ARG A 501 3.54 9.47 -12.37
N LEU A 502 3.35 10.80 -12.31
CA LEU A 502 2.63 11.57 -13.34
C LEU A 502 3.62 12.30 -14.26
N GLN A 503 3.24 12.50 -15.53
CA GLN A 503 3.90 13.42 -16.42
C GLN A 503 2.96 13.98 -17.49
N TRP A 504 3.11 15.25 -17.84
CA TRP A 504 2.43 15.90 -18.96
C TRP A 504 2.95 15.43 -20.31
N SER A 505 2.04 15.28 -21.28
CA SER A 505 2.41 15.25 -22.70
C SER A 505 2.99 16.59 -23.13
N PRO A 506 3.88 16.61 -24.14
CA PRO A 506 4.51 17.86 -24.61
C PRO A 506 3.51 18.94 -25.05
N ASP A 507 2.36 18.56 -25.59
CA ASP A 507 1.28 19.47 -25.99
C ASP A 507 0.41 20.00 -24.81
N GLY A 508 0.58 19.40 -23.63
CA GLY A 508 -0.20 19.70 -22.42
C GLY A 508 -1.67 19.26 -22.49
N GLU A 509 -2.05 18.36 -23.40
CA GLU A 509 -3.45 17.88 -23.56
C GLU A 509 -3.74 16.59 -22.79
N SER A 510 -2.69 15.86 -22.38
CA SER A 510 -2.82 14.61 -21.66
C SER A 510 -1.77 14.44 -20.57
N LEU A 511 -2.03 13.51 -19.65
CA LEU A 511 -1.11 13.05 -18.62
C LEU A 511 -0.87 11.57 -18.82
N ILE A 512 0.35 11.10 -18.56
CA ILE A 512 0.64 9.67 -18.40
C ILE A 512 0.95 9.37 -16.95
N PHE A 513 0.59 8.15 -16.54
CA PHE A 513 0.97 7.65 -15.23
C PHE A 513 1.09 6.13 -15.19
N SER A 514 2.00 5.63 -14.35
CA SER A 514 2.16 4.20 -14.07
C SER A 514 1.37 3.79 -12.83
N LYS A 515 0.62 2.69 -12.93
CA LYS A 515 -0.17 2.13 -11.82
C LYS A 515 -0.46 0.64 -12.04
N ASP A 516 -0.23 -0.16 -11.00
CA ASP A 516 -0.47 -1.61 -10.98
C ASP A 516 0.20 -2.35 -12.15
N GLY A 517 1.44 -1.97 -12.47
CA GLY A 517 2.21 -2.53 -13.58
C GLY A 517 1.76 -2.09 -14.98
N ALA A 518 0.72 -1.26 -15.09
CA ALA A 518 0.26 -0.69 -16.36
C ALA A 518 0.70 0.76 -16.55
N LEU A 519 0.82 1.16 -17.82
CA LEU A 519 0.95 2.56 -18.22
C LEU A 519 -0.40 3.08 -18.69
N TRP A 520 -0.85 4.17 -18.07
CA TRP A 520 -2.12 4.83 -18.35
C TRP A 520 -1.89 6.18 -19.01
N GLN A 521 -2.86 6.59 -19.83
CA GLN A 521 -3.01 7.96 -20.31
C GLN A 521 -4.36 8.52 -19.89
N LEU A 522 -4.35 9.75 -19.38
CA LEU A 522 -5.50 10.54 -19.02
C LEU A 522 -5.62 11.73 -19.98
N ILE A 523 -6.75 11.86 -20.65
CA ILE A 523 -7.05 13.02 -21.51
C ILE A 523 -7.64 14.13 -20.64
N VAL A 524 -7.00 15.29 -20.60
CA VAL A 524 -7.35 16.36 -19.65
C VAL A 524 -8.72 16.97 -19.95
N ALA A 525 -9.06 17.16 -21.24
CA ALA A 525 -10.32 17.78 -21.63
C ALA A 525 -11.57 16.98 -21.22
N SER A 526 -11.47 15.64 -21.16
CA SER A 526 -12.59 14.74 -20.87
C SER A 526 -12.49 14.01 -19.53
N GLY A 527 -11.31 13.97 -18.91
CA GLY A 527 -11.02 13.11 -17.77
C GLY A 527 -10.96 11.61 -18.11
N GLN A 528 -11.04 11.25 -19.40
CA GLN A 528 -11.07 9.86 -19.84
C GLN A 528 -9.68 9.22 -19.71
N GLN A 529 -9.66 7.98 -19.20
CA GLN A 529 -8.44 7.19 -19.06
C GLN A 529 -8.42 6.01 -20.03
N ARG A 530 -7.21 5.67 -20.52
CA ARG A 530 -6.96 4.45 -21.30
C ARG A 530 -5.61 3.85 -20.93
N VAL A 531 -5.50 2.53 -21.08
CA VAL A 531 -4.23 1.82 -20.94
C VAL A 531 -3.43 1.94 -22.24
N LEU A 532 -2.17 2.34 -22.13
CA LEU A 532 -1.19 2.36 -23.23
C LEU A 532 -0.30 1.12 -23.24
N VAL A 533 0.07 0.63 -22.05
CA VAL A 533 0.82 -0.62 -21.87
C VAL A 533 0.17 -1.42 -20.76
N ALA A 534 -0.12 -2.69 -21.05
CA ALA A 534 -0.91 -3.55 -20.18
C ALA A 534 -0.13 -4.05 -18.93
N PRO A 535 -0.83 -4.42 -17.83
CA PRO A 535 -0.22 -4.74 -16.54
C PRO A 535 0.84 -5.85 -16.54
N GLU A 536 0.73 -6.82 -17.47
CA GLU A 536 1.65 -7.94 -17.60
C GLU A 536 3.09 -7.52 -17.90
N HIS A 537 3.27 -6.30 -18.43
CA HIS A 537 4.56 -5.71 -18.73
C HIS A 537 5.24 -5.06 -17.51
N GLN A 538 4.56 -4.98 -16.35
CA GLN A 538 5.15 -4.50 -15.09
C GLN A 538 5.85 -3.14 -15.23
N VAL A 539 5.13 -2.16 -15.76
CA VAL A 539 5.61 -0.79 -15.95
C VAL A 539 5.66 -0.03 -14.62
N GLU A 540 6.78 0.66 -14.36
CA GLU A 540 6.97 1.39 -13.10
C GLU A 540 7.23 2.89 -13.30
N VAL A 541 8.07 3.26 -14.28
CA VAL A 541 8.49 4.64 -14.51
C VAL A 541 8.35 4.94 -16.00
N ALA A 542 7.62 6.00 -16.37
CA ALA A 542 7.43 6.39 -17.77
C ALA A 542 7.64 7.89 -18.02
N ASN A 543 8.27 8.23 -19.14
CA ASN A 543 8.54 9.59 -19.62
C ASN A 543 8.20 9.73 -21.10
N TRP A 544 7.59 10.85 -21.50
CA TRP A 544 7.42 11.26 -22.88
C TRP A 544 8.75 11.53 -23.57
N ILE A 545 8.83 11.16 -24.84
CA ILE A 545 9.82 11.70 -25.77
C ILE A 545 9.41 13.15 -26.06
N ALA A 546 10.40 14.06 -26.13
CA ALA A 546 10.18 15.51 -26.18
C ALA A 546 9.30 15.98 -27.37
N ASP A 547 9.32 15.26 -28.49
CA ASP A 547 8.51 15.56 -29.68
C ASP A 547 7.10 14.95 -29.64
N GLY A 548 6.76 14.19 -28.60
CA GLY A 548 5.47 13.52 -28.44
C GLY A 548 5.30 12.25 -29.30
N SER A 549 6.33 11.81 -30.01
CA SER A 549 6.27 10.62 -30.89
C SER A 549 6.08 9.30 -30.12
N GLY A 550 6.50 9.27 -28.86
CA GLY A 550 6.52 8.05 -28.06
C GLY A 550 6.74 8.27 -26.57
N ILE A 551 6.84 7.15 -25.86
CA ILE A 551 7.04 7.10 -24.42
C ILE A 551 8.16 6.12 -24.12
N ILE A 552 9.10 6.53 -23.26
CA ILE A 552 10.10 5.65 -22.67
C ILE A 552 9.56 5.17 -21.34
N TYR A 553 9.60 3.87 -21.08
CA TYR A 553 9.15 3.31 -19.81
C TYR A 553 10.07 2.20 -19.33
N SER A 554 10.14 2.00 -18.01
CA SER A 554 10.83 0.86 -17.42
C SER A 554 9.89 -0.33 -17.26
N SER A 555 10.42 -1.52 -17.55
CA SER A 555 9.69 -2.78 -17.46
C SER A 555 10.62 -3.93 -17.11
N GLN A 556 10.11 -4.91 -16.36
CA GLN A 556 10.82 -6.16 -16.03
C GLN A 556 10.53 -7.30 -17.02
N GLN A 557 9.87 -7.03 -18.15
CA GLN A 557 9.43 -8.08 -19.08
C GLN A 557 10.58 -8.91 -19.70
N SER A 558 11.82 -8.41 -19.66
CA SER A 558 13.03 -9.11 -20.08
C SER A 558 13.84 -9.73 -18.92
N GLY A 559 13.26 -9.87 -17.72
CA GLY A 559 13.88 -10.51 -16.55
C GLY A 559 14.68 -9.60 -15.61
N ASP A 560 14.96 -8.36 -16.02
CA ASP A 560 15.48 -7.28 -15.16
C ASP A 560 14.85 -5.95 -15.59
N TRP A 561 14.97 -4.90 -14.77
CA TRP A 561 14.52 -3.56 -15.13
C TRP A 561 15.30 -3.05 -16.34
N GLN A 562 14.60 -2.86 -17.45
CA GLN A 562 15.14 -2.26 -18.67
C GLN A 562 14.25 -1.12 -19.14
N LEU A 563 14.81 -0.22 -19.93
CA LEU A 563 14.05 0.81 -20.62
C LEU A 563 13.55 0.29 -21.97
N TRP A 564 12.31 0.62 -22.25
CA TRP A 564 11.56 0.32 -23.47
C TRP A 564 10.99 1.59 -24.05
N GLN A 565 10.83 1.64 -25.36
CA GLN A 565 10.17 2.71 -26.08
C GLN A 565 8.86 2.20 -26.67
N LEU A 566 7.76 2.89 -26.38
CA LEU A 566 6.49 2.76 -27.07
C LEU A 566 6.40 3.85 -28.14
N ASP A 567 6.23 3.44 -29.40
CA ASP A 567 5.87 4.33 -30.50
C ASP A 567 4.35 4.49 -30.54
N LEU A 568 3.86 5.74 -30.45
CA LEU A 568 2.42 5.99 -30.34
C LEU A 568 1.69 5.95 -31.69
N SER A 569 2.41 6.00 -32.80
CA SER A 569 1.82 5.92 -34.15
C SER A 569 1.56 4.47 -34.57
N THR A 570 2.44 3.55 -34.15
CA THR A 570 2.40 2.14 -34.52
C THR A 570 1.97 1.22 -33.37
N ALA A 571 1.98 1.73 -32.13
CA ALA A 571 1.84 0.96 -30.89
C ALA A 571 2.95 -0.10 -30.68
N ALA A 572 4.05 -0.01 -31.42
CA ALA A 572 5.17 -0.94 -31.29
C ALA A 572 6.03 -0.61 -30.06
N THR A 573 6.49 -1.66 -29.35
CA THR A 573 7.40 -1.53 -28.21
C THR A 573 8.79 -2.06 -28.56
N THR A 574 9.84 -1.29 -28.29
CA THR A 574 11.24 -1.66 -28.57
C THR A 574 12.08 -1.55 -27.29
N GLN A 575 12.92 -2.55 -27.01
CA GLN A 575 13.85 -2.50 -25.87
C GLN A 575 15.02 -1.58 -26.21
N LEU A 576 15.35 -0.65 -25.30
CA LEU A 576 16.46 0.30 -25.47
C LEU A 576 17.72 -0.09 -24.70
N THR A 577 17.58 -0.75 -23.55
CA THR A 577 18.72 -1.13 -22.69
C THR A 577 18.76 -2.64 -22.43
N THR A 578 19.97 -3.18 -22.29
CA THR A 578 20.19 -4.59 -21.92
C THR A 578 21.00 -4.75 -20.62
N GLN A 579 21.64 -3.69 -20.14
CA GLN A 579 22.50 -3.68 -18.94
C GLN A 579 21.88 -2.90 -17.78
N GLY A 580 20.55 -2.94 -17.69
CA GLY A 580 19.76 -2.28 -16.66
C GLY A 580 19.31 -0.89 -17.10
N GLY A 581 18.11 -0.49 -16.69
CA GLY A 581 17.56 0.84 -16.93
C GLY A 581 16.22 1.02 -16.24
N TYR A 582 16.03 2.13 -15.54
CA TYR A 582 14.87 2.31 -14.66
C TYR A 582 14.12 3.63 -14.85
N SER A 583 14.81 4.74 -15.12
CA SER A 583 14.18 6.01 -15.46
C SER A 583 15.02 6.66 -16.55
N GLY A 584 14.43 7.11 -17.65
CA GLY A 584 15.21 7.62 -18.78
C GLY A 584 14.49 8.64 -19.65
N TYR A 585 15.29 9.45 -20.36
CA TYR A 585 14.87 10.45 -21.33
C TYR A 585 15.70 10.30 -22.61
N LEU A 586 15.06 10.51 -23.77
CA LEU A 586 15.70 10.49 -25.08
C LEU A 586 15.87 11.93 -25.57
N LEU A 587 17.08 12.27 -26.00
CA LEU A 587 17.39 13.56 -26.60
C LEU A 587 18.36 13.34 -27.77
N GLN A 588 17.94 13.69 -29.00
CA GLN A 588 18.78 13.63 -30.20
C GLN A 588 19.47 12.27 -30.44
N GLY A 589 18.75 11.17 -30.21
CA GLY A 589 19.29 9.81 -30.39
C GLY A 589 20.17 9.30 -29.24
N GLN A 590 20.37 10.10 -28.20
CA GLN A 590 21.06 9.74 -26.97
C GLN A 590 20.04 9.44 -25.86
N LEU A 591 20.21 8.30 -25.20
CA LEU A 591 19.41 7.92 -24.04
C LEU A 591 20.16 8.30 -22.77
N TYR A 592 19.54 9.13 -21.92
CA TYR A 592 20.03 9.47 -20.59
C TYR A 592 19.20 8.73 -19.57
N PHE A 593 19.81 7.98 -18.65
CA PHE A 593 19.05 7.11 -17.77
C PHE A 593 19.73 6.77 -16.45
N SER A 594 18.92 6.46 -15.45
CA SER A 594 19.35 5.87 -14.18
C SER A 594 19.09 4.37 -14.17
N LYS A 595 19.82 3.64 -13.32
CA LYS A 595 19.64 2.21 -13.09
C LYS A 595 18.98 1.95 -11.73
N PHE A 596 18.30 0.81 -11.59
CA PHE A 596 17.59 0.46 -10.35
C PHE A 596 18.56 -0.02 -9.25
N HIS A 597 19.57 -0.78 -9.63
CA HIS A 597 20.50 -1.43 -8.71
C HIS A 597 21.86 -0.72 -8.57
N GLN A 598 22.08 0.39 -9.28
CA GLN A 598 23.37 1.06 -9.36
C GLN A 598 23.17 2.58 -9.30
N ASP A 599 23.94 3.25 -8.44
CA ASP A 599 24.03 4.71 -8.44
C ASP A 599 24.77 5.20 -9.68
N GLY A 600 24.38 6.37 -10.16
CA GLY A 600 24.90 6.98 -11.37
C GLY A 600 23.81 7.34 -12.38
N LEU A 601 24.10 8.37 -13.17
CA LEU A 601 23.35 8.69 -14.37
C LEU A 601 24.21 8.32 -15.58
N PHE A 602 23.63 7.56 -16.50
CA PHE A 602 24.29 6.98 -17.65
C PHE A 602 23.78 7.64 -18.93
N GLN A 603 24.64 7.62 -19.95
CA GLN A 603 24.31 8.00 -21.32
C GLN A 603 24.58 6.81 -22.22
N LEU A 604 23.64 6.49 -23.11
CA LEU A 604 23.76 5.45 -24.12
C LEU A 604 23.50 6.04 -25.51
N ASP A 605 24.47 5.90 -26.40
CA ASP A 605 24.30 6.21 -27.81
C ASP A 605 23.57 5.04 -28.49
N LEU A 606 22.36 5.27 -28.98
CA LEU A 606 21.53 4.21 -29.58
C LEU A 606 22.04 3.73 -30.95
N THR A 607 22.97 4.45 -31.59
CA THR A 607 23.55 4.06 -32.87
C THR A 607 24.77 3.16 -32.69
N THR A 608 25.64 3.50 -31.74
CA THR A 608 26.88 2.76 -31.47
C THR A 608 26.74 1.70 -30.37
N ALA A 609 25.67 1.78 -29.57
CA ALA A 609 25.45 0.99 -28.37
C ALA A 609 26.52 1.19 -27.28
N GLU A 610 27.24 2.31 -27.30
CA GLU A 610 28.22 2.67 -26.27
C GLU A 610 27.52 3.33 -25.07
N GLU A 611 27.66 2.71 -23.90
CA GLU A 611 27.20 3.24 -22.61
C GLU A 611 28.35 3.94 -21.86
N GLN A 612 28.09 5.12 -21.30
CA GLN A 612 29.05 5.90 -20.53
C GLN A 612 28.41 6.43 -19.24
N LEU A 613 29.19 6.49 -18.16
CA LEU A 613 28.77 7.14 -16.91
C LEU A 613 28.90 8.66 -17.05
N LEU A 614 27.79 9.38 -16.87
CA LEU A 614 27.71 10.84 -16.99
C LEU A 614 27.87 11.54 -15.64
N ILE A 615 27.10 11.13 -14.63
CA ILE A 615 27.14 11.70 -13.27
C ILE A 615 27.32 10.56 -12.28
N ALA A 616 28.50 10.46 -11.66
CA ALA A 616 28.85 9.33 -10.80
C ALA A 616 28.14 9.33 -9.45
N ASP A 617 27.89 10.51 -8.87
CA ASP A 617 27.28 10.70 -7.56
C ASP A 617 25.74 10.84 -7.60
N PHE A 618 25.13 10.54 -8.74
CA PHE A 618 23.68 10.56 -8.92
C PHE A 618 23.03 9.42 -8.11
N ASN A 619 22.35 9.78 -7.02
CA ASN A 619 21.70 8.80 -6.16
C ASN A 619 20.51 8.14 -6.89
N LYS A 620 20.41 6.80 -6.84
CA LYS A 620 19.32 6.04 -7.46
C LYS A 620 17.92 6.48 -7.05
N ILE A 621 17.71 7.08 -5.86
CA ILE A 621 16.39 7.60 -5.42
C ILE A 621 15.80 8.65 -6.37
N ASN A 622 16.64 9.26 -7.22
CA ASN A 622 16.23 10.29 -8.15
C ASN A 622 15.29 9.81 -9.24
N TRP A 623 15.13 8.50 -9.43
CA TRP A 623 14.25 7.88 -10.44
C TRP A 623 12.88 8.54 -10.55
N LEU A 624 12.41 9.12 -9.44
CA LEU A 624 11.12 9.76 -9.35
C LEU A 624 11.01 11.12 -10.07
N ASN A 625 11.93 12.05 -9.77
CA ASN A 625 11.73 13.48 -10.09
C ASN A 625 12.85 14.12 -10.89
N TRP A 626 13.92 13.40 -11.22
CA TRP A 626 14.89 13.96 -12.14
C TRP A 626 14.25 14.19 -13.52
N SER A 627 14.68 15.25 -14.19
CA SER A 627 14.13 15.64 -15.50
C SER A 627 15.23 16.16 -16.41
N LEU A 628 15.05 15.94 -17.71
CA LEU A 628 15.88 16.50 -18.77
C LEU A 628 15.05 17.50 -19.59
N SER A 629 15.49 18.75 -19.65
CA SER A 629 14.86 19.80 -20.47
C SER A 629 15.92 20.74 -21.03
N GLU A 630 15.82 21.09 -22.31
CA GLU A 630 16.72 22.03 -23.00
C GLU A 630 18.23 21.72 -22.83
N GLY A 631 18.59 20.44 -22.76
CA GLY A 631 19.98 20.01 -22.56
C GLY A 631 20.48 20.15 -21.12
N GLN A 632 19.57 20.33 -20.16
CA GLN A 632 19.84 20.51 -18.74
C GLN A 632 19.19 19.38 -17.94
N ILE A 633 19.96 18.79 -17.03
CA ILE A 633 19.50 17.76 -16.12
C ILE A 633 19.26 18.40 -14.76
N TYR A 634 18.06 18.19 -14.22
CA TYR A 634 17.71 18.59 -12.86
C TYR A 634 17.56 17.33 -12.02
N TYR A 635 18.21 17.30 -10.86
CA TYR A 635 18.18 16.14 -9.97
C TYR A 635 18.38 16.57 -8.51
N TYR A 636 17.93 15.76 -7.55
CA TYR A 636 18.14 16.02 -6.13
C TYR A 636 19.38 15.28 -5.63
N GLN A 637 20.25 15.99 -4.92
CA GLN A 637 21.40 15.41 -4.24
C GLN A 637 21.17 15.46 -2.73
N PRO A 638 21.17 14.31 -2.02
CA PRO A 638 20.99 14.30 -0.56
C PRO A 638 21.90 15.29 0.15
N ASP A 639 21.32 16.07 1.07
CA ASP A 639 21.99 17.12 1.86
C ASP A 639 22.65 18.26 1.06
N GLN A 640 22.51 18.24 -0.26
CA GLN A 640 23.09 19.23 -1.17
C GLN A 640 22.05 19.93 -2.04
N GLY A 641 20.77 19.60 -1.88
CA GLY A 641 19.67 20.25 -2.56
C GLY A 641 19.44 19.81 -3.99
N ILE A 642 18.63 20.58 -4.73
CA ILE A 642 18.34 20.37 -6.14
C ILE A 642 19.48 20.96 -6.96
N ARG A 643 20.06 20.14 -7.84
CA ARG A 643 21.18 20.44 -8.72
C ARG A 643 20.71 20.65 -10.15
N GLN A 644 21.47 21.45 -10.89
CA GLN A 644 21.32 21.67 -12.32
C GLN A 644 22.64 21.33 -13.01
N TYR A 645 22.61 20.35 -13.91
CA TYR A 645 23.75 19.88 -14.69
C TYR A 645 23.57 20.21 -16.18
N GLN A 646 24.53 20.93 -16.75
CA GLN A 646 24.53 21.35 -18.14
C GLN A 646 25.24 20.31 -19.03
N LEU A 647 24.55 19.70 -20.01
CA LEU A 647 25.13 18.62 -20.81
C LEU A 647 26.35 19.05 -21.63
N GLN A 648 26.34 20.27 -22.19
CA GLN A 648 27.42 20.76 -23.06
C GLN A 648 28.67 21.17 -22.26
N SER A 649 28.51 22.01 -21.22
CA SER A 649 29.63 22.52 -20.42
C SER A 649 30.07 21.54 -19.32
N LYS A 650 29.24 20.54 -19.00
CA LYS A 650 29.39 19.65 -17.83
C LYS A 650 29.45 20.40 -16.50
N GLU A 651 28.92 21.62 -16.47
CA GLU A 651 28.82 22.42 -15.25
C GLU A 651 27.69 21.88 -14.37
N ASN A 652 27.98 21.73 -13.07
CA ASN A 652 27.02 21.32 -12.06
C ASN A 652 26.86 22.42 -11.02
N SER A 653 25.66 22.99 -10.92
CA SER A 653 25.35 24.13 -10.06
C SER A 653 24.22 23.81 -9.08
N LEU A 654 24.21 24.50 -7.95
CA LEU A 654 23.12 24.43 -6.98
C LEU A 654 21.95 25.29 -7.43
N LEU A 655 20.76 24.69 -7.54
CA LEU A 655 19.52 25.41 -7.89
C LEU A 655 18.73 25.82 -6.65
N LEU A 656 18.59 24.90 -5.69
CA LEU A 656 17.89 25.14 -4.43
C LEU A 656 18.48 24.28 -3.32
N GLU A 657 18.84 24.86 -2.19
CA GLU A 657 19.21 24.10 -0.98
C GLU A 657 18.04 23.23 -0.51
N THR A 658 18.31 22.08 0.12
CA THR A 658 17.26 21.18 0.60
C THR A 658 16.27 21.93 1.50
N PRO A 659 15.00 22.10 1.08
CA PRO A 659 14.03 22.81 1.91
C PRO A 659 13.75 22.04 3.21
N GLU A 660 13.46 22.78 4.28
CA GLU A 660 12.98 22.17 5.52
C GLU A 660 11.72 21.31 5.24
N ARG A 661 11.68 20.08 5.78
CA ARG A 661 10.58 19.12 5.58
C ARG A 661 10.27 18.83 4.10
N PHE A 662 11.27 18.93 3.23
CA PHE A 662 11.16 18.52 1.83
C PHE A 662 10.90 17.02 1.72
N VAL A 663 9.85 16.63 0.99
CA VAL A 663 9.49 15.22 0.78
C VAL A 663 9.95 14.68 -0.57
N HIS A 664 11.03 15.26 -1.12
CA HIS A 664 11.67 14.85 -2.38
C HIS A 664 10.83 14.98 -3.66
N HIS A 665 9.61 15.52 -3.60
CA HIS A 665 8.75 15.77 -4.76
C HIS A 665 8.94 17.18 -5.29
N TYR A 666 9.31 17.30 -6.56
CA TYR A 666 9.46 18.60 -7.22
C TYR A 666 9.24 18.50 -8.75
N ALA A 667 9.08 19.65 -9.38
CA ALA A 667 9.07 19.85 -10.82
C ALA A 667 9.60 21.26 -11.14
N ILE A 668 10.19 21.42 -12.32
CA ILE A 668 10.76 22.68 -12.79
C ILE A 668 10.20 22.97 -14.18
N GLU A 669 9.76 24.21 -14.40
CA GLU A 669 9.27 24.68 -15.69
C GLU A 669 9.39 26.20 -15.75
N ASN A 670 9.90 26.76 -16.86
CA ASN A 670 9.98 28.21 -17.08
C ASN A 670 10.59 29.03 -15.91
N GLN A 671 11.74 28.58 -15.37
CA GLN A 671 12.40 29.18 -14.18
C GLN A 671 11.54 29.20 -12.90
N GLN A 672 10.46 28.41 -12.86
CA GLN A 672 9.65 28.19 -11.69
C GLN A 672 9.91 26.80 -11.15
N LEU A 673 10.24 26.71 -9.87
CA LEU A 673 10.43 25.46 -9.16
C LEU A 673 9.23 25.21 -8.26
N PHE A 674 8.60 24.06 -8.45
CA PHE A 674 7.50 23.57 -7.62
C PHE A 674 8.02 22.43 -6.76
N TYR A 675 7.82 22.49 -5.45
CA TYR A 675 8.33 21.46 -4.53
C TYR A 675 7.39 21.25 -3.36
N VAL A 676 7.44 20.08 -2.74
CA VAL A 676 6.52 19.69 -1.68
C VAL A 676 7.19 19.77 -0.32
N LYS A 677 6.55 20.45 0.63
CA LYS A 677 6.94 20.45 2.03
C LYS A 677 5.87 19.74 2.85
N ALA A 678 6.27 18.73 3.62
CA ALA A 678 5.39 18.16 4.63
C ALA A 678 5.05 19.24 5.66
N GLY A 679 3.79 19.32 6.08
CA GLY A 679 3.37 20.14 7.19
C GLY A 679 3.86 19.57 8.52
N LEU A 680 3.64 20.31 9.60
CA LEU A 680 3.86 19.77 10.94
C LEU A 680 2.69 18.85 11.28
N PRO A 681 2.94 17.58 11.65
CA PRO A 681 1.89 16.69 12.09
C PRO A 681 1.09 17.30 13.25
N LYS A 682 -0.22 17.03 13.26
CA LYS A 682 -1.13 17.47 14.32
C LYS A 682 -1.92 16.29 14.86
N GLY A 683 -2.05 16.21 16.17
CA GLY A 683 -2.86 15.20 16.83
C GLY A 683 -3.34 15.69 18.18
N ASP A 684 -4.64 15.56 18.43
CA ASP A 684 -5.32 15.95 19.65
C ASP A 684 -5.84 14.70 20.38
N ILE A 685 -6.05 14.80 21.71
CA ILE A 685 -6.71 13.75 22.49
C ILE A 685 -8.18 14.11 22.71
N TYR A 686 -9.07 13.18 22.37
CA TYR A 686 -10.50 13.28 22.62
C TYR A 686 -10.99 12.20 23.56
N LYS A 687 -12.02 12.55 24.31
CA LYS A 687 -12.83 11.65 25.11
C LYS A 687 -14.20 11.49 24.47
N LEU A 688 -14.64 10.25 24.39
CA LEU A 688 -15.89 9.84 23.78
C LEU A 688 -16.60 8.86 24.72
N VAL A 689 -17.90 9.09 24.97
CA VAL A 689 -18.67 8.27 25.93
C VAL A 689 -19.92 7.71 25.24
N PRO A 690 -20.24 6.43 25.43
CA PRO A 690 -21.53 5.85 25.04
C PRO A 690 -22.70 6.52 25.79
N ASP A 691 -23.71 6.96 25.05
CA ASP A 691 -24.97 7.53 25.51
C ASP A 691 -25.92 6.42 26.00
N ALA A 692 -25.90 6.17 27.31
CA ALA A 692 -26.75 5.17 27.96
C ALA A 692 -28.27 5.43 27.84
N SER A 693 -28.71 6.62 27.41
CA SER A 693 -30.14 6.97 27.33
C SER A 693 -30.85 6.40 26.11
N LYS A 694 -30.10 5.87 25.14
CA LYS A 694 -30.63 5.41 23.86
C LYS A 694 -30.47 3.90 23.63
N SER A 695 -29.86 3.16 24.55
CA SER A 695 -29.79 1.69 24.49
C SER A 695 -31.17 1.06 24.76
N ASN A 696 -32.03 0.99 23.74
CA ASN A 696 -33.29 0.25 23.79
C ASN A 696 -33.35 -0.77 22.64
#